data_AF-A0A534KAY2-F1
#
_entry.id   AF-A0A534KAY2-F1
#
_cell.length_a   1.000
_cell.length_b   1.000
_cell.length_c   1.000
_cell.angle_alpha   90.00
_cell.angle_beta   90.00
_cell.angle_gamma   90.00
#
_symmetry.space_group_name_H-M   'P 1'
#
loop_
_entity.id
_entity.type
_entity.pdbx_description
1 polymer ?
#
loop_
_entity_poly.entity_id
_entity_poly.type
_entity_poly.pdbx_seq_one_letter_code
_entity_poly.pdbx_strand_id
1 'polypeptide(L)'
;MATLVAIFFVTTAITGLVGLHFAQPRSGSAGGRGGRSVVGVESLPAGFSDSVVFSGLTNPTAVRFAADGRVFVAEKRGVIQVFDNLSDTSPTTFADFRTNAYNFWDRGLLGLALAPTFPTDPWVYALYTYDADIGGTAPKWGSAGADSDPCPTPPGATTDGCVVSGRLSRFEANGNSAGPEQVLINDWCQQFPSHSIGSLAFGPDGMLYSSAGDGASFNYVDYGQAGNPKNPCGDPPGGVGGTQTPPTAEGGALRSQDNQTTSDPTTLDGAILRLDPATGAAAPGNPNTGDANAQRIVAYGLRNPFRFTIRPGTSEVWVADVGWDTWEEIDRILSSANLPIENFGWPCYEGTGRQPGYDGANLDICENLYAAGAGAVNPPYYTYAHSAKVVPGESCPTGGSSTTGLAFYTGGSYPSTYNGSLFFADYSRNCIWAMLAGSNGLPDPNNIVTFVAPAAAPVELQIGPGGDLFYVDFNGGTIRRITFAGPPPPGTIPVNAFRGEYYDNADLTNRLLVRTDATINFDWGLGSPDPSIGPDTFSVRWEGYWDFPVSGRYRFTMTTDDGMRVWADNVSVLDSWILQPATTYLADVRFSAGRHDIRVEFFDNTDEAVAKVSWAQAPNILGKDTIGALIRNAPNGLKWG
;
A
#
# COMPACT_ATOMS: atom_id res chain seq x y z
N MET A 1 14.09 10.68 -20.37
CA MET A 1 13.43 11.42 -19.26
C MET A 1 12.70 10.37 -18.46
N ALA A 2 13.35 9.84 -17.42
CA ALA A 2 12.81 8.83 -16.51
C ALA A 2 12.13 9.56 -15.35
N THR A 3 10.92 9.13 -14.98
CA THR A 3 10.19 9.66 -13.82
C THR A 3 10.33 8.63 -12.71
N LEU A 4 11.17 8.97 -11.72
CA LEU A 4 11.46 8.23 -10.49
C LEU A 4 10.20 7.93 -9.67
N VAL A 5 10.09 6.71 -9.14
CA VAL A 5 9.44 6.45 -7.85
C VAL A 5 10.47 5.85 -6.90
N ALA A 6 11.32 6.71 -6.36
CA ALA A 6 11.76 6.52 -4.98
C ALA A 6 10.54 6.74 -4.09
N ILE A 7 10.37 5.95 -3.04
CA ILE A 7 9.30 6.15 -2.05
C ILE A 7 9.52 7.52 -1.39
N PHE A 8 8.86 8.56 -1.93
CA PHE A 8 9.01 9.94 -1.46
C PHE A 8 8.14 10.18 -0.22
N PHE A 9 8.76 10.08 0.96
CA PHE A 9 8.23 10.70 2.18
C PHE A 9 8.67 12.16 2.24
N VAL A 10 7.75 13.10 2.03
CA VAL A 10 7.98 14.53 2.27
C VAL A 10 7.05 15.02 3.37
N THR A 11 7.58 15.17 4.58
CA THR A 11 7.03 16.07 5.59
C THR A 11 7.64 17.45 5.40
N THR A 12 6.79 18.43 5.04
CA THR A 12 7.18 19.84 4.89
C THR A 12 7.62 20.43 6.23
N ALA A 13 8.90 20.79 6.35
CA ALA A 13 9.39 21.72 7.37
C ALA A 13 9.70 23.07 6.71
N ILE A 14 8.97 24.11 7.11
CA ILE A 14 9.14 25.49 6.65
C ILE A 14 10.31 26.13 7.41
N THR A 15 11.35 26.60 6.70
CA THR A 15 12.21 27.70 7.17
C THR A 15 12.72 28.60 6.03
N GLY A 16 12.45 29.90 6.21
CA GLY A 16 13.23 31.10 5.87
C GLY A 16 14.08 31.23 4.61
N LEU A 17 13.73 32.26 3.82
CA LEU A 17 14.49 32.95 2.76
C LEU A 17 15.99 33.16 3.01
N VAL A 18 16.80 33.03 1.94
CA VAL A 18 17.67 34.12 1.42
C VAL A 18 17.73 34.02 -0.11
N GLY A 19 17.49 35.13 -0.80
CA GLY A 19 17.37 35.21 -2.25
C GLY A 19 18.70 35.33 -3.00
N LEU A 20 18.66 35.00 -4.28
CA LEU A 20 19.60 35.49 -5.29
C LEU A 20 18.88 35.62 -6.64
N HIS A 21 18.89 36.84 -7.16
CA HIS A 21 18.37 37.25 -8.46
C HIS A 21 19.21 36.67 -9.59
N PHE A 22 18.57 36.03 -10.58
CA PHE A 22 19.07 36.04 -11.96
C PHE A 22 17.92 36.16 -12.97
N ALA A 23 18.22 36.89 -14.05
CA ALA A 23 17.31 37.54 -14.97
C ALA A 23 16.54 36.61 -15.91
N GLN A 24 15.31 37.01 -16.25
CA GLN A 24 14.52 36.47 -17.37
C GLN A 24 15.02 36.98 -18.72
N PRO A 25 14.70 36.24 -19.80
CA PRO A 25 14.13 36.86 -20.99
C PRO A 25 12.68 36.37 -21.23
N ARG A 26 11.82 37.32 -21.64
CA ARG A 26 10.42 37.10 -22.02
C ARG A 26 10.31 36.62 -23.47
N SER A 27 9.47 35.61 -23.73
CA SER A 27 8.52 35.61 -24.86
C SER A 27 7.49 34.48 -24.73
N GLY A 28 6.22 34.79 -24.99
CA GLY A 28 5.21 33.81 -25.42
C GLY A 28 4.17 33.40 -24.38
N SER A 29 2.96 33.97 -24.47
CA SER A 29 1.78 33.56 -23.70
C SER A 29 1.09 32.35 -24.33
N ALA A 30 0.75 31.34 -23.53
CA ALA A 30 -0.41 30.48 -23.75
C ALA A 30 -0.81 29.88 -22.40
N GLY A 31 -2.06 30.11 -21.99
CA GLY A 31 -2.58 29.68 -20.71
C GLY A 31 -2.75 28.17 -20.63
N GLY A 32 -2.25 27.58 -19.55
CA GLY A 32 -2.62 26.25 -19.09
C GLY A 32 -3.03 26.38 -17.62
N ARG A 33 -4.34 26.29 -17.35
CA ARG A 33 -4.86 26.17 -15.98
C ARG A 33 -4.31 24.88 -15.39
N GLY A 34 -3.67 24.99 -14.23
CA GLY A 34 -3.23 23.85 -13.44
C GLY A 34 -4.41 22.92 -13.17
N GLY A 35 -4.28 21.68 -13.64
CA GLY A 35 -5.18 20.58 -13.27
C GLY A 35 -5.05 20.36 -11.77
N ARG A 36 -6.10 20.72 -11.05
CA ARG A 36 -6.25 20.36 -9.64
C ARG A 36 -6.84 18.96 -9.62
N SER A 37 -6.10 18.00 -9.07
CA SER A 37 -6.50 16.60 -8.93
C SER A 37 -7.87 16.50 -8.27
N VAL A 38 -8.82 15.87 -8.95
CA VAL A 38 -10.12 15.48 -8.40
C VAL A 38 -9.85 14.21 -7.58
N VAL A 39 -10.14 14.24 -6.28
CA VAL A 39 -10.10 13.03 -5.45
C VAL A 39 -11.18 12.09 -5.99
N GLY A 40 -10.77 10.97 -6.57
CA GLY A 40 -11.67 9.97 -7.14
C GLY A 40 -12.53 9.34 -6.04
N VAL A 41 -13.81 9.15 -6.33
CA VAL A 41 -14.70 8.30 -5.53
C VAL A 41 -14.12 6.88 -5.58
N GLU A 42 -13.85 6.31 -4.42
CA GLU A 42 -13.38 4.92 -4.25
C GLU A 42 -14.38 3.95 -4.88
N SER A 43 -14.00 3.27 -5.96
CA SER A 43 -14.87 2.30 -6.64
C SER A 43 -14.63 0.90 -6.07
N LEU A 44 -15.41 0.54 -5.05
CA LEU A 44 -15.54 -0.83 -4.57
C LEU A 44 -16.59 -1.60 -5.41
N PRO A 45 -16.49 -2.94 -5.53
CA PRO A 45 -17.58 -3.74 -6.08
C PRO A 45 -18.89 -3.53 -5.31
N ALA A 46 -20.01 -3.68 -6.01
CA ALA A 46 -21.33 -3.46 -5.40
C ALA A 46 -21.56 -4.32 -4.15
N GLY A 47 -22.07 -3.69 -3.09
CA GLY A 47 -22.34 -4.34 -1.80
C GLY A 47 -21.16 -4.36 -0.82
N PHE A 48 -19.99 -3.87 -1.24
CA PHE A 48 -18.85 -3.65 -0.36
C PHE A 48 -18.81 -2.22 0.18
N SER A 49 -18.25 -2.04 1.36
CA SER A 49 -17.93 -0.74 1.93
C SER A 49 -16.57 -0.74 2.62
N ASP A 50 -15.81 0.33 2.44
CA ASP A 50 -14.59 0.63 3.20
C ASP A 50 -14.95 1.52 4.40
N SER A 51 -14.45 1.14 5.58
CA SER A 51 -14.58 1.94 6.79
C SER A 51 -13.28 2.00 7.58
N VAL A 52 -13.00 3.16 8.18
CA VAL A 52 -11.92 3.30 9.16
C VAL A 52 -12.33 2.62 10.46
N VAL A 53 -11.47 1.73 10.96
CA VAL A 53 -11.63 1.03 12.24
C VAL A 53 -10.82 1.70 13.33
N PHE A 54 -9.53 1.93 13.07
CA PHE A 54 -8.64 2.66 13.97
C PHE A 54 -8.06 3.87 13.26
N SER A 55 -7.84 4.95 13.99
CA SER A 55 -7.27 6.20 13.48
C SER A 55 -6.34 6.84 14.49
N GLY A 56 -5.60 7.87 14.07
CA GLY A 56 -4.66 8.57 14.94
C GLY A 56 -3.33 7.83 15.13
N LEU A 57 -3.05 6.85 14.28
CA LEU A 57 -1.79 6.11 14.27
C LEU A 57 -0.72 6.89 13.50
N THR A 58 0.55 6.70 13.85
CA THR A 58 1.70 7.33 13.18
C THR A 58 2.36 6.34 12.24
N ASN A 59 2.10 6.47 10.94
CA ASN A 59 2.66 5.60 9.89
C ASN A 59 2.57 4.10 10.25
N PRO A 60 1.35 3.56 10.43
CA PRO A 60 1.17 2.16 10.74
C PRO A 60 1.71 1.30 9.59
N THR A 61 2.32 0.17 9.92
CA THR A 61 2.95 -0.74 8.94
C THR A 61 2.34 -2.14 8.99
N ALA A 62 1.89 -2.59 10.16
CA ALA A 62 1.29 -3.91 10.31
C ALA A 62 0.17 -3.95 11.37
N VAL A 63 -0.79 -4.86 11.21
CA VAL A 63 -1.89 -5.13 12.15
C VAL A 63 -2.06 -6.63 12.42
N ARG A 64 -2.22 -7.03 13.68
CA ARG A 64 -2.47 -8.43 14.07
C ARG A 64 -3.63 -8.52 15.06
N PHE A 65 -4.52 -9.48 14.81
CA PHE A 65 -5.70 -9.74 15.63
C PHE A 65 -5.44 -10.93 16.55
N ALA A 66 -5.58 -10.73 17.85
CA ALA A 66 -5.47 -11.78 18.86
C ALA A 66 -6.79 -12.54 19.02
N ALA A 67 -6.71 -13.82 19.42
CA ALA A 67 -7.89 -14.65 19.65
C ALA A 67 -8.74 -14.19 20.84
N ASP A 68 -8.16 -13.41 21.77
CA ASP A 68 -8.87 -12.79 22.90
C ASP A 68 -9.57 -11.47 22.55
N GLY A 69 -9.50 -11.05 21.28
CA GLY A 69 -10.16 -9.85 20.75
C GLY A 69 -9.26 -8.63 20.62
N ARG A 70 -8.07 -8.63 21.25
CA ARG A 70 -7.13 -7.50 21.15
C ARG A 70 -6.59 -7.32 19.74
N VAL A 71 -6.20 -6.09 19.41
CA VAL A 71 -5.58 -5.77 18.11
C VAL A 71 -4.27 -5.03 18.33
N PHE A 72 -3.19 -5.58 17.78
CA PHE A 72 -1.86 -4.99 17.83
C PHE A 72 -1.55 -4.28 16.52
N VAL A 73 -1.04 -3.05 16.59
CA VAL A 73 -0.67 -2.25 15.42
C VAL A 73 0.77 -1.80 15.57
N ALA A 74 1.61 -2.14 14.60
CA ALA A 74 2.96 -1.65 14.49
C ALA A 74 2.98 -0.27 13.81
N GLU A 75 3.71 0.67 14.40
CA GLU A 75 4.02 1.98 13.84
C GLU A 75 5.49 2.01 13.42
N LYS A 76 5.75 2.51 12.20
CA LYS A 76 7.09 2.50 11.58
C LYS A 76 8.21 3.03 12.46
N ARG A 77 7.88 3.99 13.33
CA ARG A 77 8.77 4.60 14.32
C ARG A 77 9.28 3.64 15.41
N GLY A 78 8.84 2.40 15.50
CA GLY A 78 9.27 1.48 16.57
C GLY A 78 8.37 1.53 17.80
N VAL A 79 7.07 1.75 17.57
CA VAL A 79 6.03 1.68 18.59
C VAL A 79 5.03 0.59 18.19
N ILE A 80 4.60 -0.21 19.16
CA ILE A 80 3.48 -1.14 19.01
C ILE A 80 2.34 -0.62 19.88
N GLN A 81 1.21 -0.33 19.25
CA GLN A 81 -0.05 -0.01 19.92
C GLN A 81 -0.88 -1.27 20.11
N VAL A 82 -1.65 -1.34 21.19
CA VAL A 82 -2.66 -2.38 21.41
C VAL A 82 -4.01 -1.76 21.73
N PHE A 83 -5.04 -2.24 21.04
CA PHE A 83 -6.45 -1.93 21.25
C PHE A 83 -7.11 -3.11 21.94
N ASP A 84 -8.01 -2.84 22.89
CA ASP A 84 -8.69 -3.91 23.64
C ASP A 84 -9.65 -4.73 22.77
N ASN A 85 -10.20 -4.12 21.72
CA ASN A 85 -11.06 -4.76 20.71
C ASN A 85 -11.31 -3.81 19.52
N LEU A 86 -12.07 -4.27 18.51
CA LEU A 86 -12.41 -3.49 17.31
C LEU A 86 -13.24 -2.21 17.55
N SER A 87 -13.83 -2.04 18.73
CA SER A 87 -14.58 -0.82 19.09
C SER A 87 -13.77 0.15 19.97
N ASP A 88 -12.57 -0.25 20.37
CA ASP A 88 -11.67 0.60 21.14
C ASP A 88 -11.11 1.72 20.24
N THR A 89 -11.13 2.95 20.76
CA THR A 89 -10.67 4.16 20.08
C THR A 89 -9.46 4.80 20.76
N SER A 90 -8.97 4.20 21.86
CA SER A 90 -7.91 4.74 22.71
C SER A 90 -6.87 3.65 22.98
N PRO A 91 -5.90 3.46 22.08
CA PRO A 91 -4.91 2.40 22.25
C PRO A 91 -3.99 2.64 23.44
N THR A 92 -3.44 1.54 23.96
CA THR A 92 -2.31 1.56 24.90
C THR A 92 -1.02 1.28 24.14
N THR A 93 0.07 1.97 24.48
CA THR A 93 1.41 1.60 23.98
C THR A 93 1.84 0.27 24.59
N PHE A 94 1.92 -0.78 23.77
CA PHE A 94 2.42 -2.10 24.17
C PHE A 94 3.94 -2.09 24.34
N ALA A 95 4.66 -1.57 23.34
CA ALA A 95 6.11 -1.46 23.34
C ALA A 95 6.55 -0.15 22.67
N ASP A 96 7.61 0.46 23.18
CA ASP A 96 8.26 1.64 22.59
C ASP A 96 9.77 1.43 22.60
N PHE A 97 10.34 1.27 21.41
CA PHE A 97 11.76 1.11 21.17
C PHE A 97 12.22 2.05 20.05
N ARG A 98 11.64 3.26 20.00
CA ARG A 98 12.04 4.34 19.07
C ARG A 98 13.54 4.61 19.07
N THR A 99 14.18 4.55 20.24
CA THR A 99 15.64 4.69 20.36
C THR A 99 16.42 3.62 19.58
N ASN A 100 15.84 2.45 19.37
CA ASN A 100 16.49 1.31 18.71
C ASN A 100 16.12 1.19 17.24
N ALA A 101 14.95 1.72 16.83
CA ALA A 101 14.43 1.56 15.48
C ALA A 101 14.86 2.73 14.59
N TYR A 102 15.57 2.44 13.50
CA TYR A 102 15.89 3.47 12.51
C TYR A 102 14.79 3.53 11.46
N ASN A 103 14.02 4.62 11.42
CA ASN A 103 12.79 4.68 10.63
C ASN A 103 12.87 5.54 9.36
N PHE A 104 14.08 5.74 8.81
CA PHE A 104 14.28 6.54 7.60
C PHE A 104 13.87 5.79 6.32
N TRP A 105 13.04 6.41 5.48
CA TRP A 105 12.55 5.86 4.20
C TRP A 105 11.93 4.47 4.32
N ASP A 106 12.49 3.40 3.74
CA ASP A 106 11.85 2.08 3.79
C ASP A 106 12.08 1.38 5.13
N ARG A 107 12.90 1.96 5.99
CA ARG A 107 13.29 1.38 7.27
C ARG A 107 12.30 1.66 8.38
N GLY A 108 12.39 0.87 9.44
CA GLY A 108 11.64 1.03 10.68
C GLY A 108 11.10 -0.30 11.17
N LEU A 109 10.07 -0.26 11.99
CA LEU A 109 9.28 -1.43 12.37
C LEU A 109 8.29 -1.76 11.26
N LEU A 110 8.51 -2.84 10.51
CA LEU A 110 7.66 -3.21 9.36
C LEU A 110 6.96 -4.57 9.51
N GLY A 111 7.51 -5.48 10.31
CA GLY A 111 6.94 -6.81 10.53
C GLY A 111 6.45 -7.01 11.97
N LEU A 112 5.28 -7.61 12.11
CA LEU A 112 4.65 -7.94 13.40
C LEU A 112 4.04 -9.33 13.32
N ALA A 113 4.18 -10.15 14.35
CA ALA A 113 3.44 -11.41 14.46
C ALA A 113 3.07 -11.69 15.92
N LEU A 114 1.97 -12.40 16.13
CA LEU A 114 1.59 -12.95 17.42
C LEU A 114 1.87 -14.45 17.41
N ALA A 115 2.25 -15.02 18.55
CA ALA A 115 2.31 -16.47 18.69
C ALA A 115 0.95 -17.10 18.27
N PRO A 116 0.93 -18.26 17.59
CA PRO A 116 -0.31 -18.84 17.08
C PRO A 116 -1.39 -19.12 18.14
N THR A 117 -0.99 -19.32 19.40
CA THR A 117 -1.87 -19.59 20.54
C THR A 117 -1.97 -18.43 21.53
N PHE A 118 -1.57 -17.22 21.12
CA PHE A 118 -1.75 -16.00 21.91
C PHE A 118 -3.23 -15.82 22.33
N PRO A 119 -3.54 -15.50 23.60
CA PRO A 119 -2.62 -15.06 24.66
C PRO A 119 -2.04 -16.17 25.55
N THR A 120 -2.33 -17.45 25.28
CA THR A 120 -1.82 -18.57 26.10
C THR A 120 -0.31 -18.70 25.96
N ASP A 121 0.20 -18.54 24.74
CA ASP A 121 1.61 -18.26 24.49
C ASP A 121 1.77 -16.76 24.29
N PRO A 122 2.22 -16.00 25.31
CA PRO A 122 2.08 -14.54 25.32
C PRO A 122 3.17 -13.81 24.50
N TRP A 123 3.77 -14.44 23.48
CA TRP A 123 4.82 -13.79 22.69
C TRP A 123 4.29 -12.93 21.55
N VAL A 124 4.84 -11.73 21.45
CA VAL A 124 4.68 -10.80 20.32
C VAL A 124 6.04 -10.63 19.66
N TYR A 125 6.09 -10.77 18.33
CA TYR A 125 7.32 -10.74 17.52
C TYR A 125 7.36 -9.48 16.67
N ALA A 126 8.52 -8.83 16.61
CA ALA A 126 8.74 -7.59 15.87
C ALA A 126 9.98 -7.71 14.99
N LEU A 127 9.85 -7.33 13.72
CA LEU A 127 10.93 -7.23 12.75
C LEU A 127 11.13 -5.77 12.38
N TYR A 128 12.33 -5.25 12.65
CA TYR A 128 12.62 -3.85 12.46
C TYR A 128 14.08 -3.59 12.06
N THR A 129 14.32 -2.43 11.47
CA THR A 129 15.67 -1.94 11.20
C THR A 129 16.29 -1.39 12.48
N TYR A 130 17.34 -2.02 12.97
CA TYR A 130 18.07 -1.60 14.17
C TYR A 130 19.04 -0.48 13.85
N ASP A 131 18.99 0.61 14.61
CA ASP A 131 19.80 1.80 14.40
C ASP A 131 21.26 1.65 14.86
N ALA A 132 21.94 0.62 14.39
CA ALA A 132 23.36 0.42 14.55
C ALA A 132 23.88 -0.63 13.56
N ASP A 133 25.21 -0.65 13.39
CA ASP A 133 25.88 -1.77 12.75
C ASP A 133 25.68 -3.07 13.56
N ILE A 134 25.96 -4.21 12.95
CA ILE A 134 25.95 -5.50 13.65
C ILE A 134 26.90 -5.43 14.86
N GLY A 135 26.37 -5.72 16.05
CA GLY A 135 27.10 -5.63 17.33
C GLY A 135 27.29 -4.21 17.88
N GLY A 136 26.78 -3.18 17.20
CA GLY A 136 26.78 -1.79 17.65
C GLY A 136 25.67 -1.46 18.64
N THR A 137 25.65 -0.20 19.10
CA THR A 137 24.65 0.33 20.05
C THR A 137 23.84 1.44 19.39
N ALA A 138 22.52 1.31 19.44
CA ALA A 138 21.59 2.34 18.99
C ALA A 138 21.39 3.46 20.04
N PRO A 139 21.06 4.70 19.60
CA PRO A 139 20.95 5.12 18.21
C PRO A 139 22.32 5.52 17.64
N LYS A 140 22.64 5.02 16.44
CA LYS A 140 23.80 5.46 15.64
C LYS A 140 23.44 6.69 14.81
N TRP A 141 22.22 6.76 14.31
CA TRP A 141 21.70 7.82 13.47
C TRP A 141 20.52 8.52 14.18
N GLY A 142 20.20 9.76 13.79
CA GLY A 142 19.03 10.44 14.39
C GLY A 142 19.16 10.74 15.89
N SER A 143 18.06 10.61 16.63
CA SER A 143 17.98 11.00 18.05
C SER A 143 17.11 10.07 18.87
N ALA A 144 17.57 9.72 20.07
CA ALA A 144 16.88 8.79 20.96
C ALA A 144 15.41 9.18 21.19
N GLY A 145 14.49 8.24 20.95
CA GLY A 145 13.06 8.41 21.19
C GLY A 145 12.34 9.32 20.19
N ALA A 146 12.98 9.73 19.08
CA ALA A 146 12.35 10.56 18.07
C ALA A 146 11.32 9.76 17.23
N ASP A 147 10.36 10.46 16.63
CA ASP A 147 9.40 9.85 15.70
C ASP A 147 9.93 9.77 14.27
N SER A 148 11.10 10.35 14.01
CA SER A 148 11.73 10.40 12.69
C SER A 148 13.23 10.57 12.80
N ASP A 149 13.99 9.64 12.22
CA ASP A 149 15.45 9.63 12.24
C ASP A 149 16.03 9.92 10.85
N PRO A 150 16.53 11.13 10.56
CA PRO A 150 17.09 11.44 9.25
C PRO A 150 18.47 10.79 9.06
N CYS A 151 18.80 10.44 7.81
CA CYS A 151 20.18 10.10 7.43
C CYS A 151 20.98 11.39 7.22
N PRO A 152 22.02 11.69 8.03
CA PRO A 152 22.79 12.92 7.86
C PRO A 152 23.55 12.93 6.53
N THR A 153 23.95 14.11 6.07
CA THR A 153 24.80 14.28 4.88
C THR A 153 26.08 15.03 5.28
N PRO A 154 27.26 14.37 5.31
CA PRO A 154 27.51 12.92 5.07
C PRO A 154 26.94 11.99 6.18
N PRO A 155 26.78 10.67 5.93
CA PRO A 155 27.17 9.92 4.73
C PRO A 155 26.23 10.14 3.52
N GLY A 156 25.02 10.66 3.76
CA GLY A 156 23.99 10.89 2.76
C GLY A 156 23.28 9.60 2.36
N ALA A 157 21.94 9.68 2.32
CA ALA A 157 21.05 8.53 2.12
C ALA A 157 21.33 7.72 0.86
N THR A 158 21.75 8.38 -0.22
CA THR A 158 21.94 7.77 -1.55
C THR A 158 23.37 7.84 -2.05
N THR A 159 24.28 8.40 -1.25
CA THR A 159 25.71 8.52 -1.56
C THR A 159 26.49 7.38 -0.91
N ASP A 160 26.77 7.49 0.40
CA ASP A 160 27.49 6.44 1.14
C ASP A 160 26.54 5.54 1.96
N GLY A 161 25.30 5.98 2.19
CA GLY A 161 24.30 5.23 2.93
C GLY A 161 24.50 5.30 4.46
N CYS A 162 23.39 5.21 5.19
CA CYS A 162 23.42 5.09 6.65
C CYS A 162 23.46 3.62 7.03
N VAL A 163 24.63 3.07 7.35
CA VAL A 163 24.77 1.63 7.64
C VAL A 163 24.03 1.27 8.92
N VAL A 164 23.19 0.23 8.84
CA VAL A 164 22.35 -0.31 9.92
C VAL A 164 22.30 -1.84 9.82
N SER A 165 21.58 -2.48 10.73
CA SER A 165 21.32 -3.93 10.71
C SER A 165 19.83 -4.22 10.81
N GLY A 166 19.38 -5.36 10.28
CA GLY A 166 18.03 -5.83 10.55
C GLY A 166 17.95 -6.66 11.83
N ARG A 167 16.83 -6.55 12.54
CA ARG A 167 16.64 -7.14 13.86
C ARG A 167 15.27 -7.78 14.00
N LEU A 168 15.28 -9.04 14.41
CA LEU A 168 14.10 -9.80 14.81
C LEU A 168 14.13 -9.99 16.32
N SER A 169 13.08 -9.53 16.99
CA SER A 169 12.93 -9.62 18.43
C SER A 169 11.56 -10.16 18.82
N ARG A 170 11.45 -10.63 20.06
CA ARG A 170 10.18 -10.97 20.68
C ARG A 170 10.04 -10.36 22.07
N PHE A 171 8.80 -10.19 22.50
CA PHE A 171 8.42 -9.60 23.78
C PHE A 171 7.35 -10.48 24.43
N GLU A 172 7.50 -10.77 25.71
CA GLU A 172 6.48 -11.46 26.48
C GLU A 172 5.41 -10.44 26.90
N ALA A 173 4.14 -10.70 26.59
CA ALA A 173 3.05 -9.81 26.95
C ALA A 173 2.66 -9.97 28.43
N ASN A 174 2.62 -8.86 29.15
CA ASN A 174 2.02 -8.75 30.47
C ASN A 174 0.80 -7.84 30.38
N GLY A 175 -0.37 -8.42 30.11
CA GLY A 175 -1.55 -7.66 29.71
C GLY A 175 -1.29 -6.89 28.42
N ASN A 176 -1.51 -5.57 28.45
CA ASN A 176 -1.31 -4.66 27.31
C ASN A 176 0.09 -4.01 27.29
N SER A 177 1.07 -4.56 28.00
CA SER A 177 2.45 -4.07 28.00
C SER A 177 3.45 -5.19 27.70
N ALA A 178 4.54 -4.83 27.03
CA ALA A 178 5.65 -5.72 26.74
C ALA A 178 6.56 -5.90 27.96
N GLY A 179 7.07 -7.12 28.14
CA GLY A 179 8.25 -7.41 28.93
C GLY A 179 9.54 -6.98 28.21
N PRO A 180 10.72 -7.31 28.77
CA PRO A 180 12.00 -6.99 28.14
C PRO A 180 12.15 -7.57 26.73
N GLU A 181 12.82 -6.84 25.85
CA GLU A 181 13.16 -7.31 24.50
C GLU A 181 14.05 -8.56 24.57
N GLN A 182 13.68 -9.59 23.80
CA GLN A 182 14.54 -10.73 23.52
C GLN A 182 14.90 -10.73 22.03
N VAL A 183 16.18 -10.50 21.74
CA VAL A 183 16.70 -10.51 20.37
C VAL A 183 16.88 -11.94 19.90
N LEU A 184 16.31 -12.27 18.74
CA LEU A 184 16.45 -13.58 18.10
C LEU A 184 17.50 -13.53 16.98
N ILE A 185 17.51 -12.48 16.16
CA ILE A 185 18.47 -12.29 15.07
C ILE A 185 18.85 -10.80 14.98
N ASN A 186 20.13 -10.51 14.75
CA ASN A 186 20.66 -9.17 14.48
C ASN A 186 21.94 -9.28 13.61
N ASP A 187 21.80 -9.88 12.42
CA ASP A 187 22.95 -10.43 11.68
C ASP A 187 22.84 -10.24 10.15
N TRP A 188 22.18 -9.18 9.68
CA TRP A 188 22.25 -8.79 8.27
C TRP A 188 22.43 -7.28 8.12
N CYS A 189 23.47 -6.90 7.38
CA CYS A 189 23.91 -5.52 7.17
C CYS A 189 23.03 -4.83 6.13
N GLN A 190 22.81 -3.54 6.26
CA GLN A 190 22.10 -2.76 5.24
C GLN A 190 22.76 -1.41 5.09
N GLN A 191 23.25 -1.11 3.88
CA GLN A 191 23.92 0.14 3.60
C GLN A 191 22.91 1.26 3.28
N PHE A 192 21.96 0.97 2.40
CA PHE A 192 21.05 1.98 1.87
C PHE A 192 19.67 1.93 2.56
N PRO A 193 18.94 3.06 2.59
CA PRO A 193 17.65 3.15 3.26
C PRO A 193 16.47 2.56 2.48
N SER A 194 16.76 1.87 1.37
CA SER A 194 15.83 1.09 0.57
C SER A 194 15.87 -0.39 0.96
N HIS A 195 14.74 -1.08 0.78
CA HIS A 195 14.62 -2.55 0.84
C HIS A 195 15.22 -3.18 2.10
N SER A 196 14.84 -2.62 3.26
CA SER A 196 15.47 -2.95 4.52
C SER A 196 15.15 -4.36 5.03
N ILE A 197 13.88 -4.56 5.40
CA ILE A 197 13.32 -5.76 6.00
C ILE A 197 11.90 -5.92 5.46
N GLY A 198 11.16 -6.95 5.85
CA GLY A 198 9.78 -7.11 5.40
C GLY A 198 8.80 -7.50 6.49
N SER A 199 8.28 -8.72 6.41
CA SER A 199 7.15 -9.17 7.21
C SER A 199 7.47 -10.38 8.08
N LEU A 200 6.54 -10.70 8.97
CA LEU A 200 6.55 -11.88 9.83
C LEU A 200 5.21 -12.60 9.71
N ALA A 201 5.25 -13.93 9.63
CA ALA A 201 4.08 -14.78 9.75
C ALA A 201 4.47 -16.14 10.33
N PHE A 202 3.51 -16.79 11.00
CA PHE A 202 3.66 -18.18 11.41
C PHE A 202 3.13 -19.12 10.33
N GLY A 203 3.89 -20.18 10.04
CA GLY A 203 3.41 -21.29 9.22
C GLY A 203 2.47 -22.22 9.99
N PRO A 204 1.76 -23.13 9.31
CA PRO A 204 0.93 -24.15 9.96
C PRO A 204 1.74 -25.15 10.79
N ASP A 205 3.06 -25.19 10.60
CA ASP A 205 4.04 -25.97 11.36
C ASP A 205 4.42 -25.32 12.71
N GLY A 206 3.90 -24.13 13.00
CA GLY A 206 4.22 -23.37 14.21
C GLY A 206 5.58 -22.69 14.18
N MET A 207 6.29 -22.72 13.04
CA MET A 207 7.56 -22.03 12.87
C MET A 207 7.35 -20.59 12.40
N LEU A 208 8.28 -19.72 12.76
CA LEU A 208 8.25 -18.31 12.40
C LEU A 208 8.94 -18.10 11.05
N TYR A 209 8.28 -17.42 10.14
CA TYR A 209 8.84 -17.00 8.86
C TYR A 209 9.16 -15.51 8.92
N SER A 210 10.26 -15.11 8.30
CA SER A 210 10.69 -13.72 8.20
C SER A 210 11.20 -13.44 6.79
N SER A 211 10.96 -12.24 6.28
CA SER A 211 11.57 -11.78 5.03
C SER A 211 12.61 -10.69 5.28
N ALA A 212 13.65 -10.67 4.44
CA ALA A 212 14.73 -9.70 4.49
C ALA A 212 14.99 -9.17 3.08
N GLY A 213 15.01 -7.84 2.94
CA GLY A 213 15.33 -7.20 1.67
C GLY A 213 16.83 -7.12 1.45
N ASP A 214 17.24 -6.69 0.26
CA ASP A 214 18.64 -6.63 -0.13
C ASP A 214 19.43 -5.49 0.55
N GLY A 215 18.75 -4.50 1.14
CA GLY A 215 19.37 -3.32 1.77
C GLY A 215 20.28 -2.51 0.83
N ALA A 216 20.12 -2.68 -0.48
CA ALA A 216 20.99 -2.17 -1.53
C ALA A 216 20.46 -0.87 -2.15
N SER A 217 21.30 -0.20 -2.94
CA SER A 217 20.90 1.04 -3.63
C SER A 217 19.90 0.76 -4.75
N PHE A 218 18.83 1.55 -4.80
CA PHE A 218 17.92 1.58 -5.95
C PHE A 218 18.38 2.55 -7.06
N ASN A 219 19.44 3.34 -6.84
CA ASN A 219 19.82 4.41 -7.79
C ASN A 219 20.76 3.95 -8.91
N TYR A 220 21.43 2.82 -8.73
CA TYR A 220 22.44 2.32 -9.64
C TYR A 220 22.63 0.82 -9.41
N VAL A 221 23.36 0.18 -10.33
CA VAL A 221 23.78 -1.23 -10.20
C VAL A 221 24.73 -1.34 -9.01
N ASP A 222 24.20 -1.72 -7.86
CA ASP A 222 24.92 -1.82 -6.60
C ASP A 222 25.50 -3.23 -6.45
N TYR A 223 26.83 -3.28 -6.52
CA TYR A 223 27.66 -4.46 -6.29
C TYR A 223 28.62 -4.22 -5.11
N GLY A 224 28.28 -3.29 -4.19
CA GLY A 224 29.05 -2.99 -2.98
C GLY A 224 30.16 -1.94 -3.16
N GLN A 225 30.13 -1.16 -4.26
CA GLN A 225 31.20 -0.23 -4.62
C GLN A 225 31.23 1.09 -3.82
N ALA A 226 30.18 1.38 -3.07
CA ALA A 226 29.99 2.65 -2.37
C ALA A 226 30.26 2.55 -0.86
N GLY A 227 30.12 3.67 -0.16
CA GLY A 227 30.18 3.74 1.29
C GLY A 227 31.44 4.43 1.83
N ASN A 228 31.36 4.81 3.10
CA ASN A 228 32.46 5.39 3.85
C ASN A 228 32.54 4.79 5.27
N PRO A 229 33.47 3.87 5.56
CA PRO A 229 34.45 3.31 4.60
C PRO A 229 33.75 2.57 3.44
N LYS A 230 34.44 2.45 2.29
CA LYS A 230 33.91 1.68 1.15
C LYS A 230 33.53 0.26 1.57
N ASN A 231 32.51 -0.30 0.94
CA ASN A 231 32.03 -1.66 1.22
C ASN A 231 31.81 -1.86 2.74
N PRO A 232 30.93 -1.07 3.36
CA PRO A 232 30.78 -1.09 4.82
C PRO A 232 30.22 -2.40 5.37
N CYS A 233 29.53 -3.19 4.54
CA CYS A 233 29.02 -4.52 4.90
C CYS A 233 30.10 -5.61 4.85
N GLY A 234 31.26 -5.33 4.25
CA GLY A 234 32.41 -6.22 4.30
C GLY A 234 32.41 -7.33 3.25
N ASP A 235 31.69 -7.13 2.16
CA ASP A 235 31.46 -8.12 1.10
C ASP A 235 32.79 -8.52 0.40
N PRO A 236 32.93 -9.79 -0.03
CA PRO A 236 34.13 -10.26 -0.72
C PRO A 236 34.20 -9.73 -2.15
N PRO A 237 35.41 -9.71 -2.76
CA PRO A 237 36.71 -10.03 -2.17
C PRO A 237 37.31 -8.87 -1.35
N GLY A 238 36.62 -7.74 -1.23
CA GLY A 238 37.19 -6.50 -0.72
C GLY A 238 37.27 -6.41 0.79
N GLY A 239 36.25 -6.90 1.51
CA GLY A 239 36.09 -6.64 2.94
C GLY A 239 35.83 -5.16 3.25
N VAL A 240 35.70 -4.82 4.53
CA VAL A 240 35.41 -3.45 4.97
C VAL A 240 36.56 -2.51 4.60
N GLY A 241 36.24 -1.42 3.90
CA GLY A 241 37.21 -0.47 3.35
C GLY A 241 37.84 -0.91 2.01
N GLY A 242 37.58 -2.14 1.57
CA GLY A 242 38.02 -2.67 0.29
C GLY A 242 37.26 -2.06 -0.89
N THR A 243 37.84 -2.17 -2.09
CA THR A 243 37.16 -1.77 -3.32
C THR A 243 36.52 -2.99 -3.98
N GLN A 244 35.24 -2.89 -4.31
CA GLN A 244 34.50 -3.87 -5.10
C GLN A 244 34.59 -3.53 -6.59
N THR A 245 34.93 -4.50 -7.43
CA THR A 245 35.05 -4.34 -8.89
C THR A 245 34.53 -5.58 -9.62
N PRO A 246 33.74 -5.42 -10.70
CA PRO A 246 33.45 -6.53 -11.61
C PRO A 246 34.72 -7.15 -12.21
N PRO A 247 34.69 -8.44 -12.57
CA PRO A 247 33.51 -9.31 -12.51
C PRO A 247 33.28 -9.96 -11.13
N THR A 248 34.24 -9.86 -10.20
CA THR A 248 34.26 -10.65 -8.96
C THR A 248 33.61 -9.97 -7.76
N ALA A 249 32.91 -8.85 -7.92
CA ALA A 249 32.25 -8.19 -6.79
C ALA A 249 31.05 -9.01 -6.32
N GLU A 250 30.81 -9.05 -5.00
CA GLU A 250 29.73 -9.85 -4.40
C GLU A 250 28.84 -9.00 -3.46
N GLY A 251 29.11 -7.70 -3.32
CA GLY A 251 28.37 -6.83 -2.42
C GLY A 251 27.09 -6.19 -2.96
N GLY A 252 26.53 -5.25 -2.20
CA GLY A 252 25.35 -4.49 -2.65
C GLY A 252 24.12 -5.40 -2.79
N ALA A 253 23.46 -5.40 -3.96
CA ALA A 253 22.30 -6.25 -4.22
C ALA A 253 22.69 -7.73 -4.50
N LEU A 254 23.97 -8.01 -4.79
CA LEU A 254 24.44 -9.38 -5.00
C LEU A 254 24.39 -10.23 -3.74
N ARG A 255 24.23 -9.61 -2.56
CA ARG A 255 23.95 -10.33 -1.31
C ARG A 255 22.69 -11.19 -1.39
N SER A 256 21.72 -10.85 -2.24
CA SER A 256 20.57 -11.71 -2.54
C SER A 256 20.95 -13.06 -3.19
N GLN A 257 22.18 -13.18 -3.70
CA GLN A 257 22.75 -14.38 -4.32
C GLN A 257 23.91 -14.98 -3.52
N ASP A 258 24.14 -14.51 -2.30
CA ASP A 258 25.28 -14.91 -1.46
C ASP A 258 25.29 -16.42 -1.15
N ASN A 259 24.11 -17.05 -1.13
CA ASN A 259 23.99 -18.50 -1.01
C ASN A 259 24.61 -19.30 -2.19
N GLN A 260 25.05 -18.63 -3.26
CA GLN A 260 25.78 -19.24 -4.37
C GLN A 260 27.31 -19.20 -4.20
N THR A 261 27.82 -18.43 -3.26
CA THR A 261 29.26 -18.29 -3.01
C THR A 261 29.61 -18.82 -1.62
N THR A 262 30.90 -18.97 -1.35
CA THR A 262 31.41 -19.51 -0.07
C THR A 262 32.61 -18.71 0.44
N SER A 263 32.77 -17.48 -0.05
CA SER A 263 33.93 -16.64 0.18
C SER A 263 33.90 -16.01 1.59
N ASP A 264 32.71 -15.88 2.16
CA ASP A 264 32.39 -15.31 3.47
C ASP A 264 31.15 -16.00 4.07
N PRO A 265 30.77 -15.68 5.33
CA PRO A 265 29.54 -16.20 5.92
C PRO A 265 28.30 -15.66 5.22
N THR A 266 27.33 -16.54 4.99
CA THR A 266 26.09 -16.21 4.29
C THR A 266 25.34 -15.09 5.01
N THR A 267 24.94 -14.04 4.29
CA THR A 267 24.03 -13.01 4.79
C THR A 267 22.57 -13.42 4.60
N LEU A 268 21.65 -12.70 5.26
CA LEU A 268 20.21 -12.98 5.18
C LEU A 268 19.50 -12.09 4.16
N ASP A 269 20.23 -11.25 3.43
CA ASP A 269 19.68 -10.27 2.51
C ASP A 269 18.98 -10.95 1.33
N GLY A 270 17.85 -10.38 0.90
CA GLY A 270 17.10 -10.89 -0.26
C GLY A 270 16.55 -12.30 -0.11
N ALA A 271 16.08 -12.67 1.09
CA ALA A 271 15.71 -14.04 1.44
C ALA A 271 14.39 -14.16 2.23
N ILE A 272 13.81 -15.36 2.16
CA ILE A 272 12.80 -15.85 3.11
C ILE A 272 13.46 -16.81 4.08
N LEU A 273 13.24 -16.56 5.37
CA LEU A 273 13.78 -17.33 6.49
C LEU A 273 12.68 -18.16 7.14
N ARG A 274 13.04 -19.33 7.69
CA ARG A 274 12.18 -20.15 8.54
C ARG A 274 12.91 -20.52 9.83
N LEU A 275 12.32 -20.14 10.96
CA LEU A 275 13.02 -20.00 12.23
C LEU A 275 12.28 -20.73 13.35
N ASP A 276 13.05 -21.29 14.28
CA ASP A 276 12.54 -21.63 15.60
C ASP A 276 12.13 -20.33 16.33
N PRO A 277 10.86 -20.18 16.74
CA PRO A 277 10.37 -18.93 17.31
C PRO A 277 10.93 -18.64 18.71
N ALA A 278 11.49 -19.64 19.39
CA ALA A 278 12.05 -19.46 20.72
C ALA A 278 13.49 -18.96 20.69
N THR A 279 14.25 -19.32 19.67
CA THR A 279 15.71 -19.16 19.63
C THR A 279 16.22 -18.35 18.45
N GLY A 280 15.44 -18.20 17.38
CA GLY A 280 15.90 -17.60 16.11
C GLY A 280 16.88 -18.49 15.33
N ALA A 281 17.09 -19.74 15.76
CA ALA A 281 17.85 -20.72 14.99
C ALA A 281 17.06 -21.18 13.75
N ALA A 282 17.75 -21.82 12.80
CA ALA A 282 17.09 -22.52 11.71
C ALA A 282 16.06 -23.52 12.24
N ALA A 283 14.85 -23.49 11.68
CA ALA A 283 13.81 -24.43 12.09
C ALA A 283 14.17 -25.87 11.67
N PRO A 284 13.75 -26.89 12.44
CA PRO A 284 13.93 -28.27 12.04
C PRO A 284 13.35 -28.56 10.65
N GLY A 285 14.12 -29.24 9.81
CA GLY A 285 13.73 -29.59 8.44
C GLY A 285 13.97 -28.50 7.39
N ASN A 286 14.63 -27.39 7.74
CA ASN A 286 15.11 -26.45 6.74
C ASN A 286 16.08 -27.14 5.75
N PRO A 287 16.06 -26.74 4.47
CA PRO A 287 16.74 -27.45 3.39
C PRO A 287 18.24 -27.15 3.33
N ASN A 288 18.67 -25.98 3.79
CA ASN A 288 20.06 -25.55 3.64
C ASN A 288 20.99 -26.16 4.69
N THR A 289 22.23 -26.44 4.30
CA THR A 289 23.24 -27.14 5.13
C THR A 289 24.53 -26.36 5.35
N GLY A 290 24.57 -25.08 4.94
CA GLY A 290 25.71 -24.18 5.14
C GLY A 290 25.90 -23.71 6.59
N ASP A 291 26.39 -22.49 6.77
CA ASP A 291 26.50 -21.87 8.10
C ASP A 291 25.13 -21.58 8.73
N ALA A 292 25.13 -20.96 9.92
CA ALA A 292 23.91 -20.71 10.68
C ALA A 292 22.90 -19.83 9.92
N ASN A 293 23.35 -18.88 9.10
CA ASN A 293 22.46 -18.03 8.31
C ASN A 293 21.95 -18.77 7.09
N ALA A 294 22.84 -19.47 6.37
CA ALA A 294 22.44 -20.34 5.27
C ALA A 294 21.32 -21.30 5.73
N GLN A 295 21.50 -21.98 6.87
CA GLN A 295 20.52 -22.91 7.45
C GLN A 295 19.14 -22.29 7.72
N ARG A 296 19.04 -20.97 7.93
CA ARG A 296 17.76 -20.26 8.13
C ARG A 296 17.00 -20.01 6.82
N ILE A 297 17.72 -19.91 5.71
CA ILE A 297 17.18 -19.54 4.41
C ILE A 297 16.41 -20.71 3.79
N VAL A 298 15.17 -20.42 3.35
CA VAL A 298 14.30 -21.38 2.65
C VAL A 298 13.96 -20.94 1.23
N ALA A 299 14.26 -19.70 0.87
CA ALA A 299 14.31 -19.18 -0.50
C ALA A 299 15.17 -17.91 -0.54
N TYR A 300 15.81 -17.63 -1.67
CA TYR A 300 16.69 -16.48 -1.84
C TYR A 300 16.59 -15.91 -3.27
N GLY A 301 17.39 -14.89 -3.59
CA GLY A 301 17.34 -14.21 -4.87
C GLY A 301 16.13 -13.30 -5.02
N LEU A 302 15.69 -12.69 -3.91
CA LEU A 302 14.61 -11.70 -3.87
C LEU A 302 15.22 -10.30 -3.69
N ARG A 303 14.50 -9.26 -4.10
CA ARG A 303 14.95 -7.87 -3.99
C ARG A 303 14.49 -7.23 -2.67
N ASN A 304 13.19 -7.09 -2.55
CA ASN A 304 12.49 -6.52 -1.42
C ASN A 304 11.19 -7.31 -1.20
N PRO A 305 11.28 -8.51 -0.60
CA PRO A 305 10.13 -9.32 -0.22
C PRO A 305 9.36 -8.66 0.94
N PHE A 306 8.75 -7.50 0.66
CA PHE A 306 8.23 -6.57 1.65
C PHE A 306 7.06 -7.17 2.42
N ARG A 307 6.22 -7.95 1.74
CA ARG A 307 5.10 -8.68 2.34
C ARG A 307 5.07 -10.11 1.82
N PHE A 308 4.70 -11.04 2.69
CA PHE A 308 4.39 -12.40 2.29
C PHE A 308 3.21 -12.92 3.10
N THR A 309 2.59 -13.99 2.63
CA THR A 309 1.52 -14.69 3.33
C THR A 309 1.69 -16.20 3.17
N ILE A 310 1.17 -16.96 4.14
CA ILE A 310 1.13 -18.42 4.05
C ILE A 310 -0.23 -18.82 3.50
N ARG A 311 -0.25 -19.60 2.42
CA ARG A 311 -1.52 -20.06 1.85
C ARG A 311 -2.21 -21.02 2.82
N PRO A 312 -3.43 -20.70 3.29
CA PRO A 312 -4.09 -21.50 4.32
C PRO A 312 -4.27 -22.97 3.95
N GLY A 313 -4.04 -23.86 4.92
CA GLY A 313 -4.10 -25.31 4.73
C GLY A 313 -2.88 -25.91 4.00
N THR A 314 -1.87 -25.11 3.68
CA THR A 314 -0.64 -25.55 3.02
C THR A 314 0.59 -24.93 3.70
N SER A 315 1.79 -25.36 3.30
CA SER A 315 3.07 -24.73 3.66
C SER A 315 3.59 -23.76 2.60
N GLU A 316 2.76 -23.40 1.61
CA GLU A 316 3.20 -22.51 0.53
C GLU A 316 3.34 -21.08 1.03
N VAL A 317 4.48 -20.45 0.76
CA VAL A 317 4.72 -19.04 1.03
C VAL A 317 4.52 -18.26 -0.27
N TRP A 318 3.73 -17.20 -0.20
CA TRP A 318 3.48 -16.32 -1.32
C TRP A 318 4.03 -14.94 -1.00
N VAL A 319 4.93 -14.44 -1.83
CA VAL A 319 5.75 -13.26 -1.56
C VAL A 319 5.37 -12.17 -2.54
N ALA A 320 5.23 -10.94 -2.06
CA ALA A 320 5.14 -9.74 -2.85
C ALA A 320 6.55 -9.12 -2.84
N ASP A 321 7.28 -9.33 -3.94
CA ASP A 321 8.65 -8.85 -4.11
C ASP A 321 8.65 -7.56 -4.95
N VAL A 322 9.14 -6.48 -4.35
CA VAL A 322 9.19 -5.16 -5.00
C VAL A 322 10.41 -5.11 -5.90
N GLY A 323 10.18 -5.14 -7.21
CA GLY A 323 11.22 -5.07 -8.23
C GLY A 323 11.82 -3.67 -8.40
N TRP A 324 12.63 -3.47 -9.44
CA TRP A 324 13.43 -2.25 -9.57
C TRP A 324 12.75 -1.18 -10.41
N ASP A 325 12.87 -1.26 -11.74
CA ASP A 325 12.45 -0.19 -12.66
C ASP A 325 11.31 -0.64 -13.59
N THR A 326 11.07 -1.95 -13.68
CA THR A 326 10.21 -2.50 -14.74
C THR A 326 9.08 -3.33 -14.21
N TRP A 327 9.35 -4.23 -13.25
CA TRP A 327 8.41 -5.28 -12.86
C TRP A 327 8.17 -5.27 -11.36
N GLU A 328 6.93 -5.58 -10.98
CA GLU A 328 6.61 -6.10 -9.66
C GLU A 328 6.32 -7.60 -9.76
N GLU A 329 6.56 -8.32 -8.67
CA GLU A 329 6.51 -9.78 -8.66
C GLU A 329 5.64 -10.31 -7.51
N ILE A 330 4.90 -11.37 -7.81
CA ILE A 330 4.35 -12.27 -6.81
C ILE A 330 5.03 -13.62 -7.01
N ASP A 331 5.76 -14.07 -6.00
CA ASP A 331 6.48 -15.34 -6.00
C ASP A 331 5.77 -16.38 -5.16
N ARG A 332 5.97 -17.65 -5.49
CA ARG A 332 5.36 -18.78 -4.80
C ARG A 332 6.42 -19.82 -4.46
N ILE A 333 6.71 -19.95 -3.18
CA ILE A 333 7.57 -20.98 -2.61
C ILE A 333 6.70 -22.17 -2.23
N LEU A 334 6.90 -23.31 -2.89
CA LEU A 334 5.99 -24.45 -2.77
C LEU A 334 6.10 -25.15 -1.41
N SER A 335 7.31 -25.26 -0.89
CA SER A 335 7.56 -25.74 0.46
C SER A 335 8.90 -25.22 0.94
N SER A 336 8.90 -24.70 2.16
CA SER A 336 10.07 -24.21 2.85
C SER A 336 11.05 -25.32 3.27
N ALA A 337 10.70 -26.59 3.04
CA ALA A 337 11.58 -27.75 3.21
C ALA A 337 12.04 -28.34 1.86
N ASN A 338 11.75 -27.68 0.72
CA ASN A 338 12.11 -28.20 -0.59
C ASN A 338 13.62 -28.16 -0.85
N LEU A 339 14.08 -29.18 -1.57
CA LEU A 339 15.42 -29.24 -2.15
C LEU A 339 15.33 -29.48 -3.67
N PRO A 340 16.08 -28.76 -4.51
CA PRO A 340 16.95 -27.63 -4.15
C PRO A 340 16.16 -26.41 -3.63
N ILE A 341 16.85 -25.53 -2.90
CA ILE A 341 16.27 -24.26 -2.41
C ILE A 341 15.92 -23.38 -3.61
N GLU A 342 14.75 -22.76 -3.56
CA GLU A 342 14.24 -21.91 -4.63
C GLU A 342 15.02 -20.58 -4.70
N ASN A 343 15.45 -20.18 -5.90
CA ASN A 343 16.20 -18.96 -6.19
C ASN A 343 15.41 -18.10 -7.17
N PHE A 344 14.97 -16.90 -6.79
CA PHE A 344 14.15 -16.02 -7.64
C PHE A 344 14.97 -15.08 -8.55
N GLY A 345 16.31 -15.15 -8.45
CA GLY A 345 17.21 -14.63 -9.47
C GLY A 345 17.63 -13.17 -9.35
N TRP A 346 17.04 -12.36 -8.46
CA TRP A 346 17.52 -11.00 -8.18
C TRP A 346 18.96 -11.01 -7.64
N PRO A 347 19.87 -10.13 -8.09
CA PRO A 347 19.66 -9.00 -9.00
C PRO A 347 19.88 -9.31 -10.48
N CYS A 348 20.23 -10.56 -10.82
CA CYS A 348 20.55 -10.96 -12.18
C CYS A 348 19.30 -11.04 -13.07
N TYR A 349 18.12 -11.25 -12.50
CA TYR A 349 16.81 -11.27 -13.14
C TYR A 349 15.86 -10.25 -12.50
N GLU A 350 14.97 -9.69 -13.31
CA GLU A 350 13.82 -8.88 -12.88
C GLU A 350 12.64 -9.24 -13.81
N GLY A 351 11.52 -9.63 -13.21
CA GLY A 351 10.44 -10.29 -13.92
C GLY A 351 10.89 -11.64 -14.47
N THR A 352 10.60 -11.87 -15.76
CA THR A 352 11.00 -13.11 -16.46
C THR A 352 12.30 -12.98 -17.26
N GLY A 353 12.96 -11.82 -17.18
CA GLY A 353 14.11 -11.47 -18.01
C GLY A 353 15.36 -11.12 -17.21
N ARG A 354 16.50 -11.08 -17.89
CA ARG A 354 17.74 -10.56 -17.30
C ARG A 354 17.59 -9.09 -16.98
N GLN A 355 18.11 -8.68 -15.84
CA GLN A 355 18.14 -7.28 -15.44
C GLN A 355 19.26 -6.56 -16.23
N PRO A 356 18.95 -5.58 -17.10
CA PRO A 356 19.93 -5.04 -18.06
C PRO A 356 21.16 -4.37 -17.43
N GLY A 357 21.00 -3.76 -16.26
CA GLY A 357 22.10 -3.13 -15.53
C GLY A 357 23.09 -4.16 -14.98
N TYR A 358 22.60 -5.24 -14.38
CA TYR A 358 23.46 -6.32 -13.85
C TYR A 358 24.05 -7.20 -14.96
N ASP A 359 23.31 -7.46 -16.04
CA ASP A 359 23.83 -8.12 -17.26
C ASP A 359 24.95 -7.28 -17.89
N GLY A 360 24.76 -5.95 -17.98
CA GLY A 360 25.79 -5.03 -18.48
C GLY A 360 27.03 -4.89 -17.57
N ALA A 361 26.91 -5.18 -16.28
CA ALA A 361 28.03 -5.15 -15.34
C ALA A 361 28.94 -6.39 -15.47
N ASN A 362 28.47 -7.46 -16.13
CA ASN A 362 29.23 -8.68 -16.41
C ASN A 362 29.88 -9.26 -15.13
N LEU A 363 29.05 -9.49 -14.11
CA LEU A 363 29.44 -10.03 -12.80
C LEU A 363 29.43 -11.56 -12.84
N ASP A 364 30.44 -12.22 -12.28
CA ASP A 364 30.61 -13.67 -12.35
C ASP A 364 29.39 -14.43 -11.79
N ILE A 365 28.80 -13.94 -10.69
CA ILE A 365 27.57 -14.51 -10.09
C ILE A 365 26.42 -14.54 -11.11
N CYS A 366 26.21 -13.44 -11.84
CA CYS A 366 25.14 -13.35 -12.83
C CYS A 366 25.47 -14.13 -14.10
N GLU A 367 26.70 -14.05 -14.62
CA GLU A 367 27.12 -14.81 -15.79
C GLU A 367 27.00 -16.33 -15.58
N ASN A 368 27.29 -16.80 -14.35
CA ASN A 368 27.11 -18.21 -13.99
C ASN A 368 25.62 -18.62 -14.02
N LEU A 369 24.73 -17.81 -13.44
CA LEU A 369 23.28 -18.06 -13.52
C LEU A 369 22.76 -18.03 -14.95
N TYR A 370 23.26 -17.11 -15.77
CA TYR A 370 22.91 -17.01 -17.19
C TYR A 370 23.38 -18.22 -18.00
N ALA A 371 24.59 -18.72 -17.72
CA ALA A 371 25.16 -19.89 -18.36
C ALA A 371 24.46 -21.20 -17.96
N ALA A 372 23.94 -21.28 -16.73
CA ALA A 372 23.16 -22.42 -16.24
C ALA A 372 21.83 -22.61 -17.01
N GLY A 373 21.31 -21.55 -17.64
CA GLY A 373 20.18 -21.62 -18.56
C GLY A 373 18.82 -21.80 -17.90
N ALA A 374 17.87 -22.40 -18.61
CA ALA A 374 16.50 -22.55 -18.16
C ALA A 374 16.43 -23.44 -16.89
N GLY A 375 15.84 -22.91 -15.81
CA GLY A 375 15.75 -23.57 -14.52
C GLY A 375 16.86 -23.22 -13.53
N ALA A 376 17.79 -22.33 -13.90
CA ALA A 376 18.75 -21.75 -12.96
C ALA A 376 18.06 -20.92 -11.85
N VAL A 377 16.91 -20.33 -12.18
CA VAL A 377 16.07 -19.53 -11.29
C VAL A 377 14.61 -19.94 -11.42
N ASN A 378 13.85 -19.75 -10.35
CA ASN A 378 12.42 -19.90 -10.26
C ASN A 378 11.76 -18.65 -10.87
N PRO A 379 10.87 -18.78 -11.87
CA PRO A 379 10.14 -17.64 -12.39
C PRO A 379 9.08 -17.16 -11.38
N PRO A 380 8.75 -15.86 -11.35
CA PRO A 380 7.64 -15.37 -10.57
C PRO A 380 6.32 -16.05 -10.95
N TYR A 381 5.41 -16.20 -9.98
CA TYR A 381 4.08 -16.72 -10.23
C TYR A 381 3.24 -15.74 -11.06
N TYR A 382 3.41 -14.45 -10.78
CA TYR A 382 2.79 -13.36 -11.51
C TYR A 382 3.70 -12.14 -11.54
N THR A 383 3.73 -11.44 -12.66
CA THR A 383 4.47 -10.18 -12.83
C THR A 383 3.57 -9.12 -13.44
N TYR A 384 3.71 -7.87 -13.03
CA TYR A 384 3.05 -6.75 -13.70
C TYR A 384 4.00 -5.58 -13.93
N ALA A 385 3.91 -4.98 -15.12
CA ALA A 385 4.82 -3.92 -15.52
C ALA A 385 4.42 -2.58 -14.88
N HIS A 386 5.41 -1.79 -14.46
CA HIS A 386 5.21 -0.43 -13.95
C HIS A 386 4.45 0.45 -14.95
N SER A 387 4.67 0.24 -16.24
CA SER A 387 4.07 1.01 -17.34
C SER A 387 2.67 0.53 -17.76
N ALA A 388 2.18 -0.58 -17.21
CA ALA A 388 0.91 -1.19 -17.61
C ALA A 388 -0.10 -1.25 -16.47
N LYS A 389 -1.39 -1.21 -16.84
CA LYS A 389 -2.50 -1.52 -15.93
C LYS A 389 -2.47 -3.01 -15.59
N VAL A 390 -2.85 -3.36 -14.36
CA VAL A 390 -3.03 -4.76 -13.94
C VAL A 390 -4.31 -5.31 -14.58
N VAL A 391 -5.39 -4.53 -14.51
CA VAL A 391 -6.67 -4.86 -15.16
C VAL A 391 -6.98 -3.83 -16.25
N PRO A 392 -7.28 -4.26 -17.49
CA PRO A 392 -7.65 -3.34 -18.57
C PRO A 392 -8.82 -2.42 -18.18
N GLY A 393 -8.65 -1.11 -18.39
CA GLY A 393 -9.70 -0.11 -18.15
C GLY A 393 -9.87 0.35 -16.69
N GLU A 394 -9.05 -0.14 -15.75
CA GLU A 394 -9.12 0.27 -14.34
C GLU A 394 -8.62 1.71 -14.08
N SER A 395 -9.05 2.27 -12.94
CA SER A 395 -8.66 3.60 -12.47
C SER A 395 -7.28 3.65 -11.80
N CYS A 396 -6.68 2.51 -11.43
CA CYS A 396 -5.35 2.44 -10.81
C CYS A 396 -4.28 3.10 -11.68
N PRO A 397 -3.42 3.98 -11.17
CA PRO A 397 -2.38 4.64 -11.95
C PRO A 397 -1.27 3.67 -12.39
N THR A 398 -0.36 4.17 -13.23
CA THR A 398 0.85 3.51 -13.72
C THR A 398 2.06 4.45 -13.53
N GLY A 399 3.28 3.96 -13.76
CA GLY A 399 4.51 4.75 -13.75
C GLY A 399 5.28 4.75 -12.42
N GLY A 400 4.71 4.11 -11.40
CA GLY A 400 5.33 3.71 -10.14
C GLY A 400 4.67 2.45 -9.66
N SER A 401 5.41 1.55 -9.03
CA SER A 401 4.84 0.34 -8.43
C SER A 401 5.59 -0.01 -7.15
N SER A 402 4.88 -0.65 -6.25
CA SER A 402 5.40 -1.23 -5.03
C SER A 402 4.36 -2.21 -4.57
N THR A 403 4.55 -3.49 -4.90
CA THR A 403 3.66 -4.56 -4.47
C THR A 403 3.66 -4.62 -2.95
N THR A 404 2.50 -4.37 -2.36
CA THR A 404 2.33 -4.25 -0.90
C THR A 404 1.13 -5.06 -0.45
N GLY A 405 1.36 -5.99 0.46
CA GLY A 405 0.31 -6.75 1.12
C GLY A 405 -0.21 -7.91 0.28
N LEU A 406 -0.37 -9.05 0.95
CA LEU A 406 -0.92 -10.28 0.39
C LEU A 406 -1.84 -10.91 1.42
N ALA A 407 -3.05 -11.29 1.01
CA ALA A 407 -3.98 -11.98 1.88
C ALA A 407 -4.81 -13.00 1.10
N PHE A 408 -4.75 -14.26 1.52
CA PHE A 408 -5.67 -15.28 1.00
C PHE A 408 -7.03 -15.17 1.67
N TYR A 409 -8.08 -15.13 0.86
CA TYR A 409 -9.45 -15.19 1.35
C TYR A 409 -9.97 -16.62 1.31
N THR A 410 -10.26 -17.21 2.48
CA THR A 410 -10.70 -18.62 2.58
C THR A 410 -12.20 -18.78 2.73
N GLY A 411 -12.94 -17.67 2.77
CA GLY A 411 -14.38 -17.64 3.02
C GLY A 411 -14.74 -16.71 4.18
N GLY A 412 -16.03 -16.38 4.28
CA GLY A 412 -16.54 -15.45 5.26
C GLY A 412 -17.79 -14.75 4.73
N SER A 413 -17.88 -13.45 5.00
CA SER A 413 -18.99 -12.59 4.61
C SER A 413 -19.05 -12.28 3.11
N TYR A 414 -17.94 -12.38 2.37
CA TYR A 414 -17.87 -11.95 0.97
C TYR A 414 -18.54 -12.99 0.05
N PRO A 415 -18.94 -12.59 -1.17
CA PRO A 415 -19.42 -13.54 -2.17
C PRO A 415 -18.43 -14.69 -2.38
N SER A 416 -18.97 -15.90 -2.55
CA SER A 416 -18.17 -17.13 -2.69
C SER A 416 -17.20 -17.10 -3.87
N THR A 417 -17.38 -16.20 -4.83
CA THR A 417 -16.43 -15.95 -5.94
C THR A 417 -15.05 -15.54 -5.45
N TYR A 418 -14.92 -14.96 -4.25
CA TYR A 418 -13.64 -14.58 -3.66
C TYR A 418 -12.98 -15.72 -2.89
N ASN A 419 -13.65 -16.85 -2.66
CA ASN A 419 -13.08 -17.98 -1.94
C ASN A 419 -11.86 -18.56 -2.69
N GLY A 420 -10.74 -18.68 -1.98
CA GLY A 420 -9.45 -19.11 -2.52
C GLY A 420 -8.68 -18.01 -3.25
N SER A 421 -9.20 -16.78 -3.34
CA SER A 421 -8.53 -15.68 -4.03
C SER A 421 -7.34 -15.17 -3.22
N LEU A 422 -6.32 -14.70 -3.93
CA LEU A 422 -5.24 -13.92 -3.37
C LEU A 422 -5.53 -12.44 -3.60
N PHE A 423 -5.80 -11.72 -2.51
CA PHE A 423 -5.80 -10.27 -2.54
C PHE A 423 -4.36 -9.76 -2.48
N PHE A 424 -4.04 -8.78 -3.33
CA PHE A 424 -2.75 -8.12 -3.34
C PHE A 424 -2.94 -6.62 -3.55
N ALA A 425 -2.07 -5.80 -2.98
CA ALA A 425 -2.14 -4.34 -3.15
C ALA A 425 -0.85 -3.78 -3.76
N ASP A 426 -0.93 -2.52 -4.14
CA ASP A 426 0.24 -1.72 -4.48
C ASP A 426 0.11 -0.33 -3.85
N TYR A 427 1.11 0.05 -3.07
CA TYR A 427 1.15 1.30 -2.31
C TYR A 427 1.15 2.51 -3.24
N SER A 428 2.04 2.49 -4.24
CA SER A 428 2.22 3.62 -5.16
C SER A 428 1.02 3.78 -6.10
N ARG A 429 0.37 2.66 -6.43
CA ARG A 429 -0.84 2.64 -7.24
C ARG A 429 -2.10 2.91 -6.42
N ASN A 430 -2.02 2.90 -5.09
CA ASN A 430 -3.20 3.05 -4.24
C ASN A 430 -4.32 2.11 -4.69
N CYS A 431 -4.00 0.83 -4.89
CA CYS A 431 -4.97 -0.14 -5.38
C CYS A 431 -4.86 -1.49 -4.68
N ILE A 432 -6.00 -2.15 -4.55
CA ILE A 432 -6.10 -3.55 -4.13
C ILE A 432 -6.80 -4.32 -5.25
N TRP A 433 -6.25 -5.47 -5.61
CA TRP A 433 -6.81 -6.41 -6.57
C TRP A 433 -7.14 -7.74 -5.89
N ALA A 434 -7.99 -8.52 -6.54
CA ALA A 434 -8.20 -9.92 -6.22
C ALA A 434 -7.81 -10.78 -7.42
N MET A 435 -6.79 -11.62 -7.25
CA MET A 435 -6.48 -12.71 -8.18
C MET A 435 -7.37 -13.90 -7.81
N LEU A 436 -8.44 -14.10 -8.59
CA LEU A 436 -9.49 -15.06 -8.28
C LEU A 436 -8.99 -16.50 -8.41
N ALA A 437 -9.53 -17.41 -7.62
CA ALA A 437 -9.16 -18.81 -7.71
C ALA A 437 -9.54 -19.43 -9.07
N GLY A 438 -8.58 -20.07 -9.71
CA GLY A 438 -8.77 -20.89 -10.90
C GLY A 438 -9.32 -22.28 -10.56
N SER A 439 -9.59 -23.07 -11.60
CA SER A 439 -10.13 -24.43 -11.47
C SER A 439 -9.22 -25.42 -10.73
N ASN A 440 -7.91 -25.12 -10.65
CA ASN A 440 -6.92 -25.89 -9.88
C ASN A 440 -6.84 -25.45 -8.40
N GLY A 441 -7.67 -24.50 -7.98
CA GLY A 441 -7.70 -23.95 -6.62
C GLY A 441 -6.59 -22.94 -6.30
N LEU A 442 -5.72 -22.61 -7.26
CA LEU A 442 -4.71 -21.56 -7.13
C LEU A 442 -5.25 -20.22 -7.62
N PRO A 443 -4.76 -19.07 -7.11
CA PRO A 443 -5.01 -17.77 -7.73
C PRO A 443 -4.65 -17.80 -9.22
N ASP A 444 -5.55 -17.42 -10.12
CA ASP A 444 -5.31 -17.45 -11.57
C ASP A 444 -4.81 -16.08 -12.06
N PRO A 445 -3.54 -15.98 -12.54
CA PRO A 445 -2.99 -14.73 -13.07
C PRO A 445 -3.77 -14.15 -14.27
N ASN A 446 -4.60 -14.96 -14.94
CA ASN A 446 -5.44 -14.49 -16.05
C ASN A 446 -6.82 -14.01 -15.59
N ASN A 447 -7.13 -14.12 -14.29
CA ASN A 447 -8.42 -13.77 -13.72
C ASN A 447 -8.24 -12.84 -12.51
N ILE A 448 -7.77 -11.63 -12.79
CA ILE A 448 -7.56 -10.58 -11.80
C ILE A 448 -8.66 -9.53 -11.96
N VAL A 449 -9.26 -9.13 -10.86
CA VAL A 449 -10.24 -8.05 -10.81
C VAL A 449 -9.76 -6.91 -9.91
N THR A 450 -10.00 -5.67 -10.33
CA THR A 450 -9.81 -4.49 -9.47
C THR A 450 -10.81 -4.57 -8.32
N PHE A 451 -10.32 -4.45 -7.09
CA PHE A 451 -11.14 -4.59 -5.88
C PHE A 451 -11.32 -3.27 -5.15
N VAL A 452 -10.24 -2.51 -4.91
CA VAL A 452 -10.33 -1.16 -4.34
C VAL A 452 -9.48 -0.22 -5.18
N ALA A 453 -10.10 0.83 -5.72
CA ALA A 453 -9.42 1.85 -6.50
C ALA A 453 -10.13 3.22 -6.43
N PRO A 454 -9.51 4.27 -5.84
CA PRO A 454 -8.28 4.21 -5.06
C PRO A 454 -8.48 3.62 -3.65
N ALA A 455 -7.57 2.74 -3.22
CA ALA A 455 -7.33 2.38 -1.83
C ALA A 455 -6.51 3.47 -1.10
N ALA A 456 -6.57 3.53 0.22
CA ALA A 456 -5.79 4.51 0.99
C ALA A 456 -4.39 3.98 1.32
N ALA A 457 -3.38 4.27 0.47
CA ALA A 457 -1.96 3.98 0.72
C ALA A 457 -1.69 2.60 1.37
N PRO A 458 -2.17 1.51 0.74
CA PRO A 458 -2.16 0.19 1.37
C PRO A 458 -0.73 -0.35 1.51
N VAL A 459 -0.32 -0.72 2.73
CA VAL A 459 1.01 -1.33 2.98
C VAL A 459 0.95 -2.73 3.59
N GLU A 460 -0.22 -3.18 4.03
CA GLU A 460 -0.46 -4.55 4.45
C GLU A 460 -1.93 -4.90 4.24
N LEU A 461 -2.19 -6.16 3.90
CA LEU A 461 -3.50 -6.78 3.86
C LEU A 461 -3.55 -7.88 4.90
N GLN A 462 -4.64 -7.97 5.66
CA GLN A 462 -4.83 -8.99 6.69
C GLN A 462 -6.29 -9.42 6.71
N ILE A 463 -6.56 -10.73 6.65
CA ILE A 463 -7.90 -11.23 6.98
C ILE A 463 -8.07 -11.18 8.49
N GLY A 464 -9.06 -10.42 8.94
CA GLY A 464 -9.38 -10.24 10.35
C GLY A 464 -10.45 -11.21 10.87
N PRO A 465 -10.85 -11.08 12.14
CA PRO A 465 -11.94 -11.85 12.72
C PRO A 465 -13.23 -11.69 11.91
N GLY A 466 -13.96 -12.80 11.72
CA GLY A 466 -15.18 -12.83 10.90
C GLY A 466 -14.93 -12.92 9.39
N GLY A 467 -13.66 -12.93 8.95
CA GLY A 467 -13.29 -13.15 7.56
C GLY A 467 -13.30 -11.89 6.69
N ASP A 468 -13.41 -10.69 7.26
CA ASP A 468 -13.30 -9.45 6.47
C ASP A 468 -11.83 -9.11 6.16
N LEU A 469 -11.59 -8.48 5.01
CA LEU A 469 -10.30 -7.92 4.64
C LEU A 469 -10.07 -6.60 5.39
N PHE A 470 -8.94 -6.52 6.08
CA PHE A 470 -8.40 -5.29 6.64
C PHE A 470 -7.16 -4.88 5.87
N TYR A 471 -6.92 -3.58 5.80
CA TYR A 471 -5.66 -3.06 5.29
C TYR A 471 -5.15 -1.89 6.10
N VAL A 472 -3.83 -1.70 6.04
CA VAL A 472 -3.13 -0.62 6.72
C VAL A 472 -3.02 0.57 5.77
N ASP A 473 -3.62 1.70 6.14
CA ASP A 473 -3.46 2.99 5.46
C ASP A 473 -2.29 3.73 6.10
N PHE A 474 -1.15 3.64 5.43
CA PHE A 474 0.12 4.15 5.94
C PHE A 474 0.14 5.67 6.06
N ASN A 475 -0.41 6.38 5.07
CA ASN A 475 -0.33 7.85 4.99
C ASN A 475 -1.40 8.52 5.85
N GLY A 476 -2.60 7.94 5.91
CA GLY A 476 -3.69 8.46 6.73
C GLY A 476 -3.61 8.08 8.20
N GLY A 477 -2.73 7.15 8.57
CA GLY A 477 -2.59 6.74 9.96
C GLY A 477 -3.81 5.95 10.45
N THR A 478 -4.35 5.09 9.59
CA THR A 478 -5.58 4.35 9.87
C THR A 478 -5.46 2.86 9.57
N ILE A 479 -6.27 2.06 10.27
CA ILE A 479 -6.56 0.68 9.88
C ILE A 479 -7.97 0.67 9.30
N ARG A 480 -8.12 0.11 8.11
CA ARG A 480 -9.36 0.13 7.34
C ARG A 480 -9.90 -1.28 7.16
N ARG A 481 -11.21 -1.40 7.12
CA ARG A 481 -11.94 -2.68 7.00
C ARG A 481 -12.90 -2.60 5.84
N ILE A 482 -12.78 -3.57 4.94
CA ILE A 482 -13.72 -3.80 3.86
C ILE A 482 -14.77 -4.79 4.34
N THR A 483 -16.05 -4.41 4.33
CA THR A 483 -17.16 -5.28 4.71
C THR A 483 -18.07 -5.53 3.51
N PHE A 484 -18.78 -6.65 3.51
CA PHE A 484 -19.81 -6.96 2.53
C PHE A 484 -21.17 -7.10 3.21
N ALA A 485 -22.13 -6.29 2.79
CA ALA A 485 -23.52 -6.36 3.27
C ALA A 485 -24.48 -6.96 2.23
N GLY A 486 -23.97 -7.40 1.08
CA GLY A 486 -24.79 -7.66 -0.10
C GLY A 486 -25.09 -6.37 -0.88
N PRO A 487 -25.48 -6.47 -2.15
CA PRO A 487 -26.23 -5.37 -2.76
C PRO A 487 -27.47 -5.12 -1.88
N PRO A 488 -27.86 -3.86 -1.65
CA PRO A 488 -29.07 -3.56 -0.91
C PRO A 488 -30.24 -4.35 -1.53
N PRO A 489 -31.13 -4.96 -0.73
CA PRO A 489 -32.36 -5.57 -1.25
C PRO A 489 -33.04 -4.62 -2.26
N PRO A 490 -33.64 -5.13 -3.36
CA PRO A 490 -34.44 -4.31 -4.26
C PRO A 490 -35.44 -3.47 -3.45
N GLY A 491 -35.26 -2.15 -3.44
CA GLY A 491 -36.07 -1.21 -2.66
C GLY A 491 -35.40 -0.58 -1.42
N THR A 492 -34.17 -0.94 -1.06
CA THR A 492 -33.38 -0.25 -0.02
C THR A 492 -32.39 0.73 -0.63
N ILE A 493 -32.09 1.84 0.06
CA ILE A 493 -31.22 2.92 -0.46
C ILE A 493 -29.76 2.53 -0.17
N PRO A 494 -28.87 2.35 -1.18
CA PRO A 494 -27.47 2.00 -0.98
C PRO A 494 -26.65 3.10 -0.30
N VAL A 495 -25.49 2.73 0.26
CA VAL A 495 -24.43 3.66 0.68
C VAL A 495 -23.35 3.69 -0.42
N ASN A 496 -22.86 4.88 -0.77
CA ASN A 496 -21.83 5.14 -1.79
C ASN A 496 -22.18 4.60 -3.20
N ALA A 497 -23.46 4.48 -3.49
CA ALA A 497 -24.03 4.17 -4.80
C ALA A 497 -25.46 4.71 -4.84
N PHE A 498 -26.14 4.56 -5.97
CA PHE A 498 -27.54 4.90 -6.15
C PHE A 498 -28.39 3.66 -6.44
N ARG A 499 -29.57 3.59 -5.83
CA ARG A 499 -30.67 2.80 -6.36
C ARG A 499 -31.35 3.62 -7.45
N GLY A 500 -31.23 3.21 -8.71
CA GLY A 500 -31.96 3.78 -9.83
C GLY A 500 -33.27 3.03 -10.07
N GLU A 501 -34.39 3.73 -9.91
CA GLU A 501 -35.70 3.31 -10.40
C GLU A 501 -35.94 3.93 -11.77
N TYR A 502 -36.15 3.09 -12.78
CA TYR A 502 -36.27 3.49 -14.17
C TYR A 502 -37.70 3.27 -14.66
N TYR A 503 -38.24 4.27 -15.36
CA TYR A 503 -39.64 4.38 -15.74
C TYR A 503 -39.73 4.64 -17.26
N ASP A 504 -40.74 4.08 -17.92
CA ASP A 504 -41.02 4.33 -19.35
C ASP A 504 -42.14 5.37 -19.51
N ASN A 505 -41.94 6.49 -18.80
CA ASN A 505 -42.56 7.79 -19.03
C ASN A 505 -41.71 8.89 -18.39
N ALA A 506 -41.97 10.14 -18.72
CA ALA A 506 -41.25 11.29 -18.14
C ALA A 506 -41.75 11.69 -16.72
N ASP A 507 -42.83 11.10 -16.21
CA ASP A 507 -43.51 11.54 -14.98
C ASP A 507 -43.21 10.68 -13.74
N LEU A 508 -42.22 9.78 -13.84
CA LEU A 508 -41.79 8.86 -12.77
C LEU A 508 -42.90 7.91 -12.32
N THR A 509 -43.76 7.49 -13.24
CA THR A 509 -44.79 6.46 -13.00
C THR A 509 -44.52 5.22 -13.87
N ASN A 510 -45.19 4.10 -13.64
CA ASN A 510 -44.94 2.87 -14.43
C ASN A 510 -43.46 2.39 -14.43
N ARG A 511 -42.92 2.10 -13.24
CA ARG A 511 -41.54 1.62 -13.08
C ARG A 511 -41.33 0.29 -13.78
N LEU A 512 -40.35 0.20 -14.67
CA LEU A 512 -40.01 -1.01 -15.41
C LEU A 512 -38.87 -1.80 -14.79
N LEU A 513 -37.85 -1.13 -14.25
CA LEU A 513 -36.72 -1.80 -13.62
C LEU A 513 -36.15 -1.00 -12.44
N VAL A 514 -35.46 -1.72 -11.56
CA VAL A 514 -34.66 -1.17 -10.46
C VAL A 514 -33.27 -1.75 -10.59
N ARG A 515 -32.24 -0.92 -10.59
CA ARG A 515 -30.84 -1.37 -10.55
C ARG A 515 -30.00 -0.48 -9.64
N THR A 516 -28.78 -0.93 -9.37
CA THR A 516 -27.80 -0.15 -8.62
C THR A 516 -26.82 0.50 -9.60
N ASP A 517 -26.69 1.82 -9.53
CA ASP A 517 -25.74 2.59 -10.32
C ASP A 517 -24.67 3.18 -9.40
N ALA A 518 -23.39 2.91 -9.66
CA ALA A 518 -22.29 3.40 -8.81
C ALA A 518 -22.18 4.93 -8.84
N THR A 519 -22.45 5.55 -9.99
CA THR A 519 -22.47 7.00 -10.18
C THR A 519 -23.55 7.37 -11.21
N ILE A 520 -23.97 8.64 -11.21
CA ILE A 520 -24.82 9.21 -12.26
C ILE A 520 -23.90 9.91 -13.26
N ASN A 521 -23.45 9.17 -14.27
CA ASN A 521 -22.61 9.67 -15.36
C ASN A 521 -23.02 9.00 -16.68
N PHE A 522 -24.26 9.21 -17.07
CA PHE A 522 -24.88 8.59 -18.24
C PHE A 522 -24.92 9.55 -19.43
N ASP A 523 -24.68 8.98 -20.59
CA ASP A 523 -24.74 9.62 -21.89
C ASP A 523 -25.31 8.58 -22.86
N TRP A 524 -26.63 8.60 -23.03
CA TRP A 524 -27.34 7.62 -23.84
C TRP A 524 -27.45 8.06 -25.30
N GLY A 525 -27.09 9.31 -25.63
CA GLY A 525 -27.33 9.89 -26.95
C GLY A 525 -28.81 9.77 -27.33
N LEU A 526 -29.10 9.31 -28.54
CA LEU A 526 -30.48 9.04 -29.02
C LEU A 526 -31.06 7.69 -28.52
N GLY A 527 -30.45 7.10 -27.49
CA GLY A 527 -30.78 5.77 -26.97
C GLY A 527 -31.62 5.79 -25.70
N SER A 528 -31.77 4.63 -25.07
CA SER A 528 -32.49 4.46 -23.82
C SER A 528 -31.67 3.63 -22.81
N PRO A 529 -31.98 3.71 -21.50
CA PRO A 529 -31.20 3.03 -20.45
C PRO A 529 -31.33 1.50 -20.43
N ASP A 530 -32.31 0.96 -21.15
CA ASP A 530 -32.59 -0.48 -21.25
C ASP A 530 -33.47 -0.78 -22.50
N PRO A 531 -33.31 -1.92 -23.18
CA PRO A 531 -34.14 -2.29 -24.34
C PRO A 531 -35.64 -2.37 -24.08
N SER A 532 -36.08 -2.49 -22.82
CA SER A 532 -37.49 -2.47 -22.43
C SER A 532 -38.10 -1.07 -22.29
N ILE A 533 -37.27 -0.02 -22.40
CA ILE A 533 -37.64 1.39 -22.27
C ILE A 533 -37.45 2.09 -23.63
N GLY A 534 -38.43 2.88 -24.06
CA GLY A 534 -38.33 3.66 -25.29
C GLY A 534 -37.33 4.83 -25.18
N PRO A 535 -36.66 5.23 -26.27
CA PRO A 535 -36.03 6.56 -26.36
C PRO A 535 -37.08 7.66 -26.25
N ASP A 536 -36.72 8.84 -25.72
CA ASP A 536 -37.62 10.00 -25.57
C ASP A 536 -38.88 9.73 -24.72
N THR A 537 -38.86 8.68 -23.90
CA THR A 537 -40.03 8.28 -23.11
C THR A 537 -39.70 7.98 -21.66
N PHE A 538 -38.54 8.34 -21.11
CA PHE A 538 -38.11 7.76 -19.84
C PHE A 538 -37.78 8.77 -18.76
N SER A 539 -37.86 8.29 -17.53
CA SER A 539 -37.40 9.02 -16.35
C SER A 539 -36.70 8.07 -15.39
N VAL A 540 -35.87 8.64 -14.53
CA VAL A 540 -35.11 7.87 -13.54
C VAL A 540 -35.14 8.59 -12.21
N ARG A 541 -35.35 7.84 -11.12
CA ARG A 541 -35.14 8.30 -9.74
C ARG A 541 -33.97 7.54 -9.14
N TRP A 542 -32.91 8.25 -8.81
CA TRP A 542 -31.78 7.74 -8.06
C TRP A 542 -31.85 8.17 -6.60
N GLU A 543 -31.63 7.24 -5.68
CA GLU A 543 -31.51 7.51 -4.25
C GLU A 543 -30.28 6.80 -3.69
N GLY A 544 -29.46 7.52 -2.91
CA GLY A 544 -28.24 6.99 -2.29
C GLY A 544 -27.86 7.72 -1.01
N TYR A 545 -27.22 7.04 -0.08
CA TYR A 545 -26.54 7.63 1.07
C TYR A 545 -25.07 7.88 0.74
N TRP A 546 -24.56 9.06 1.05
CA TRP A 546 -23.19 9.46 0.75
C TRP A 546 -22.52 10.04 1.99
N ASP A 547 -21.30 9.61 2.26
CA ASP A 547 -20.53 10.08 3.41
C ASP A 547 -19.68 11.30 3.00
N PHE A 548 -19.89 12.42 3.69
CA PHE A 548 -19.13 13.65 3.53
C PHE A 548 -18.04 13.70 4.62
N PRO A 549 -16.74 13.60 4.27
CA PRO A 549 -15.69 13.35 5.26
C PRO A 549 -15.42 14.55 6.18
N VAL A 550 -15.78 15.76 5.73
CA VAL A 550 -15.56 17.01 6.48
C VAL A 550 -16.76 17.94 6.35
N SER A 551 -17.11 18.61 7.44
CA SER A 551 -18.08 19.70 7.44
C SER A 551 -17.57 20.84 6.55
N GLY A 552 -18.38 21.34 5.63
CA GLY A 552 -17.92 22.36 4.71
C GLY A 552 -18.90 22.68 3.58
N ARG A 553 -18.46 23.57 2.68
CA ARG A 553 -19.19 23.88 1.45
C ARG A 553 -18.80 22.86 0.37
N TYR A 554 -19.78 22.31 -0.31
CA TYR A 554 -19.63 21.40 -1.44
C TYR A 554 -20.32 21.99 -2.67
N ARG A 555 -19.66 21.91 -3.82
CA ARG A 555 -20.19 22.32 -5.12
C ARG A 555 -20.76 21.12 -5.83
N PHE A 556 -22.06 21.12 -6.05
CA PHE A 556 -22.76 20.18 -6.93
C PHE A 556 -22.70 20.67 -8.37
N THR A 557 -22.43 19.74 -9.27
CA THR A 557 -22.45 19.92 -10.72
C THR A 557 -23.44 18.94 -11.32
N MET A 558 -24.41 19.45 -12.06
CA MET A 558 -25.45 18.68 -12.74
C MET A 558 -25.40 19.03 -14.23
N THR A 559 -25.32 18.03 -15.11
CA THR A 559 -25.51 18.20 -16.55
C THR A 559 -26.68 17.34 -16.98
N THR A 560 -27.66 17.95 -17.63
CA THR A 560 -28.90 17.28 -18.04
C THR A 560 -29.28 17.71 -19.46
N ASP A 561 -29.63 16.75 -20.30
CA ASP A 561 -30.39 16.97 -21.52
C ASP A 561 -31.81 16.45 -21.26
N ASP A 562 -32.77 17.32 -21.51
CA ASP A 562 -34.01 17.53 -20.77
C ASP A 562 -33.81 17.75 -19.25
N GLY A 563 -34.73 17.30 -18.40
CA GLY A 563 -34.88 17.82 -17.06
C GLY A 563 -34.24 16.98 -15.97
N MET A 564 -33.57 17.64 -15.02
CA MET A 564 -33.01 16.99 -13.84
C MET A 564 -33.13 17.86 -12.59
N ARG A 565 -33.28 17.20 -11.44
CA ARG A 565 -33.34 17.84 -10.12
C ARG A 565 -32.64 16.99 -9.07
N VAL A 566 -31.96 17.67 -8.16
CA VAL A 566 -31.10 17.10 -7.11
C VAL A 566 -31.55 17.62 -5.76
N TRP A 567 -31.72 16.71 -4.81
CA TRP A 567 -31.91 17.01 -3.40
C TRP A 567 -30.80 16.38 -2.57
N ALA A 568 -30.51 17.04 -1.47
CA ALA A 568 -29.70 16.50 -0.41
C ALA A 568 -30.35 16.75 0.95
N ASP A 569 -30.41 15.72 1.80
CA ASP A 569 -31.16 15.75 3.06
C ASP A 569 -32.62 16.22 2.86
N ASN A 570 -33.23 15.77 1.77
CA ASN A 570 -34.56 16.20 1.30
C ASN A 570 -34.70 17.73 1.03
N VAL A 571 -33.60 18.48 0.96
CA VAL A 571 -33.55 19.90 0.58
C VAL A 571 -33.15 20.03 -0.89
N SER A 572 -33.88 20.84 -1.66
CA SER A 572 -33.58 21.08 -3.07
C SER A 572 -32.23 21.78 -3.25
N VAL A 573 -31.35 21.20 -4.06
CA VAL A 573 -30.00 21.72 -4.37
C VAL A 573 -29.97 22.34 -5.76
N LEU A 574 -30.43 21.59 -6.75
CA LEU A 574 -30.52 22.01 -8.16
C LEU A 574 -31.86 21.52 -8.70
N ASP A 575 -32.56 22.35 -9.46
CA ASP A 575 -33.83 21.99 -10.07
C ASP A 575 -33.95 22.68 -11.43
N SER A 576 -33.81 21.90 -12.50
CA SER A 576 -34.06 22.31 -13.88
C SER A 576 -34.94 21.26 -14.53
N TRP A 577 -36.22 21.22 -14.12
CA TRP A 577 -37.21 20.28 -14.64
C TRP A 577 -37.93 20.81 -15.89
N ILE A 578 -37.17 21.04 -16.97
CA ILE A 578 -37.65 21.61 -18.24
C ILE A 578 -37.05 20.86 -19.43
N LEU A 579 -37.70 20.97 -20.59
CA LEU A 579 -37.13 20.53 -21.87
C LEU A 579 -35.99 21.46 -22.27
N GLN A 580 -34.82 20.92 -22.57
CA GLN A 580 -33.61 21.70 -22.87
C GLN A 580 -32.52 20.81 -23.46
N PRO A 581 -31.61 21.34 -24.30
CA PRO A 581 -30.40 20.61 -24.66
C PRO A 581 -29.47 20.44 -23.46
N ALA A 582 -28.50 19.52 -23.57
CA ALA A 582 -27.51 19.22 -22.54
C ALA A 582 -26.90 20.50 -21.91
N THR A 583 -27.32 20.82 -20.68
CA THR A 583 -26.97 22.05 -19.98
C THR A 583 -26.42 21.76 -18.59
N THR A 584 -25.33 22.46 -18.21
CA THR A 584 -24.67 22.30 -16.91
C THR A 584 -25.08 23.38 -15.91
N TYR A 585 -25.48 22.94 -14.72
CA TYR A 585 -25.84 23.75 -13.56
C TYR A 585 -24.90 23.50 -12.38
N LEU A 586 -24.74 24.53 -11.54
CA LEU A 586 -23.88 24.50 -10.35
C LEU A 586 -24.61 25.05 -9.14
N ALA A 587 -24.45 24.42 -7.98
CA ALA A 587 -24.91 24.93 -6.69
C ALA A 587 -23.89 24.64 -5.59
N ASP A 588 -23.74 25.56 -4.64
CA ASP A 588 -22.91 25.36 -3.47
C ASP A 588 -23.78 25.17 -2.22
N VAL A 589 -23.66 24.03 -1.56
CA VAL A 589 -24.43 23.65 -0.36
C VAL A 589 -23.47 23.40 0.80
N ARG A 590 -23.90 23.65 2.04
CA ARG A 590 -23.11 23.33 3.24
C ARG A 590 -23.58 22.00 3.84
N PHE A 591 -22.64 21.12 4.12
CA PHE A 591 -22.86 19.85 4.81
C PHE A 591 -22.10 19.83 6.12
N SER A 592 -22.66 19.10 7.10
CA SER A 592 -21.88 18.55 8.20
C SER A 592 -21.01 17.39 7.69
N ALA A 593 -19.97 17.03 8.44
CA ALA A 593 -19.34 15.74 8.26
C ALA A 593 -20.34 14.63 8.63
N GLY A 594 -20.29 13.51 7.92
CA GLY A 594 -21.14 12.35 8.15
C GLY A 594 -22.01 11.99 6.95
N ARG A 595 -22.99 11.15 7.20
CA ARG A 595 -23.85 10.55 6.18
C ARG A 595 -25.01 11.46 5.81
N HIS A 596 -25.23 11.62 4.51
CA HIS A 596 -26.28 12.44 3.94
C HIS A 596 -27.08 11.68 2.87
N ASP A 597 -28.38 11.95 2.75
CA ASP A 597 -29.18 11.42 1.64
C ASP A 597 -29.00 12.29 0.40
N ILE A 598 -28.86 11.64 -0.77
CA ILE A 598 -28.85 12.30 -2.07
C ILE A 598 -29.92 11.63 -2.92
N ARG A 599 -30.88 12.43 -3.39
CA ARG A 599 -31.88 12.03 -4.37
C ARG A 599 -31.66 12.81 -5.66
N VAL A 600 -31.72 12.13 -6.79
CA VAL A 600 -31.71 12.75 -8.11
C VAL A 600 -32.87 12.21 -8.90
N GLU A 601 -33.58 13.07 -9.61
CA GLU A 601 -34.57 12.65 -10.60
C GLU A 601 -34.24 13.27 -11.94
N PHE A 602 -34.49 12.52 -13.00
CA PHE A 602 -34.20 12.89 -14.38
C PHE A 602 -35.37 12.48 -15.28
N PHE A 603 -35.63 13.23 -16.34
CA PHE A 603 -36.47 12.78 -17.45
C PHE A 603 -35.85 13.15 -18.79
N ASP A 604 -36.12 12.30 -19.77
CA ASP A 604 -35.80 12.46 -21.18
C ASP A 604 -37.07 12.30 -22.01
N ASN A 605 -37.33 13.27 -22.88
CA ASN A 605 -38.58 13.37 -23.62
C ASN A 605 -38.40 13.96 -25.03
N THR A 606 -37.18 14.32 -25.44
CA THR A 606 -36.82 14.69 -26.81
C THR A 606 -35.32 14.63 -27.07
N ASP A 607 -34.94 14.12 -28.25
CA ASP A 607 -33.59 14.14 -28.82
C ASP A 607 -32.52 13.35 -28.02
N GLU A 608 -31.52 14.02 -27.45
CA GLU A 608 -30.38 13.37 -26.80
C GLU A 608 -30.61 13.25 -25.29
N ALA A 609 -30.23 12.12 -24.69
CA ALA A 609 -30.39 11.90 -23.25
C ALA A 609 -29.04 11.89 -22.51
N VAL A 610 -28.83 12.89 -21.65
CA VAL A 610 -27.61 13.04 -20.83
C VAL A 610 -27.99 13.27 -19.38
N ALA A 611 -27.45 12.46 -18.45
CA ALA A 611 -27.66 12.63 -17.02
C ALA A 611 -26.34 12.46 -16.26
N LYS A 612 -25.76 13.57 -15.77
CA LYS A 612 -24.48 13.57 -15.04
C LYS A 612 -24.58 14.39 -13.77
N VAL A 613 -24.24 13.82 -12.62
CA VAL A 613 -24.18 14.53 -11.32
C VAL A 613 -22.85 14.22 -10.62
N SER A 614 -22.20 15.26 -10.10
CA SER A 614 -21.02 15.11 -9.24
C SER A 614 -20.97 16.23 -8.20
N TRP A 615 -20.14 16.05 -7.16
CA TRP A 615 -19.87 17.11 -6.19
C TRP A 615 -18.42 17.07 -5.70
N ALA A 616 -17.92 18.23 -5.27
CA ALA A 616 -16.59 18.35 -4.69
C ALA A 616 -16.56 19.42 -3.60
N GLN A 617 -15.66 19.31 -2.63
CA GLN A 617 -15.49 20.34 -1.61
C GLN A 617 -15.07 21.67 -2.26
N ALA A 618 -15.83 22.73 -2.01
CA ALA A 618 -15.55 24.06 -2.50
C ALA A 618 -14.62 24.80 -1.51
N PRO A 619 -13.71 25.68 -1.99
CA PRO A 619 -12.91 26.51 -1.11
C PRO A 619 -13.78 27.35 -0.18
N ASN A 620 -13.43 27.42 1.11
CA ASN A 620 -14.04 28.38 2.02
C ASN A 620 -13.61 29.78 1.61
N ILE A 621 -14.45 30.49 0.86
CA ILE A 621 -14.25 31.91 0.62
C ILE A 621 -14.58 32.61 1.94
N LEU A 622 -13.55 33.13 2.63
CA LEU A 622 -13.74 34.02 3.76
C LEU A 622 -14.61 35.20 3.27
N GLY A 623 -15.80 35.34 3.83
CA GLY A 623 -16.67 36.47 3.51
C GLY A 623 -15.96 37.78 3.85
N LYS A 624 -16.25 38.85 3.10
CA LYS A 624 -15.72 40.21 3.36
C LYS A 624 -15.89 40.64 4.82
N ASP A 625 -16.88 40.09 5.52
CA ASP A 625 -17.17 40.39 6.93
C ASP A 625 -16.16 39.77 7.91
N THR A 626 -15.50 38.67 7.55
CA THR A 626 -14.47 38.02 8.37
C THR A 626 -13.12 38.72 8.27
N ILE A 627 -12.80 39.30 7.09
CA ILE A 627 -11.61 40.16 6.92
C ILE A 627 -11.75 41.44 7.76
N GLY A 628 -12.97 41.99 7.86
CA GLY A 628 -13.25 43.13 8.74
C GLY A 628 -13.07 42.81 10.24
N ALA A 629 -13.33 41.56 10.67
CA ALA A 629 -13.16 41.14 12.06
C ALA A 629 -11.70 40.86 12.44
N LEU A 630 -10.89 40.34 11.50
CA LEU A 630 -9.46 40.08 11.71
C LEU A 630 -8.61 41.36 11.72
N ILE A 631 -9.03 42.41 11.00
CA ILE A 631 -8.32 43.72 11.01
C ILE A 631 -8.63 44.53 12.28
N ARG A 632 -9.81 44.34 12.91
CA ARG A 632 -10.22 45.09 14.12
C ARG A 632 -9.62 44.58 15.43
N ASN A 633 -9.08 43.36 15.46
CA ASN A 633 -8.54 42.72 16.66
C ASN A 633 -7.01 42.56 16.67
N ALA A 634 -6.29 43.18 15.73
CA ALA A 634 -4.83 43.22 15.78
C ALA A 634 -4.37 44.23 16.87
N PRO A 635 -3.54 43.82 17.85
CA PRO A 635 -2.94 44.76 18.80
C PRO A 635 -2.03 45.75 18.07
N ASN A 636 -2.19 47.03 18.36
CA ASN A 636 -1.31 48.08 17.85
C ASN A 636 0.14 47.85 18.30
N GLY A 637 1.04 47.63 17.35
CA GLY A 637 2.47 47.90 17.56
C GLY A 637 3.39 46.93 16.84
N LEU A 638 3.86 47.32 15.65
CA LEU A 638 5.29 47.60 15.39
C LEU A 638 5.51 47.76 13.87
N LYS A 639 5.89 48.98 13.50
CA LYS A 639 6.47 49.32 12.21
C LYS A 639 7.88 48.73 12.15
N TRP A 640 8.30 48.23 10.98
CA TRP A 640 9.70 48.02 10.66
C TRP A 640 10.01 48.63 9.30
N GLY A 641 11.09 49.42 9.28
CA GLY A 641 11.86 49.74 8.09
C GLY A 641 12.99 48.77 7.90
#